data_AF-A0A2H5MYA6-F1
#
_entry.id   AF-A0A2H5MYA6-F1
#
_cell.length_a   1.000
_cell.length_b   1.000
_cell.length_c   1.000
_cell.angle_alpha   90.00
_cell.angle_beta   90.00
_cell.angle_gamma   90.00
#
_symmetry.space_group_name_H-M   'P 1'
#
loop_
_entity.id
_entity.type
_entity.pdbx_description
1 polymer ?
#
loop_
_entity_poly.entity_id
_entity_poly.type
_entity_poly.pdbx_seq_one_letter_code
_entity_poly.pdbx_strand_id
1 'polypeptide(L)'
;MTGQSLWQRKEKEEIIELLLNDDLRADDGFKTDIWNLRDSDILPALRVSYHFLPPQLKQCFAYCSLFPKDYEFQEEEIILLWTAEGFLDQEYNGRKMEDLGRAFFRELHSRSLFQQSSNHASRFVMHDLINDLARWAAGEQYFRMEDTLAGENRQKFSQSLRHFSYIHGEYDGDTRLEFICDVQHLRTFLPMKLSVFGENYLAWSVLQMLLNLPRLRVFSLCGYSNIFNLPNEIGNLKHLRCLNLSRTSIQILPESINSLYNLHIILLEDCWELKKLCKDMGNLTKLRHLRNSEAYLLEEMPKGFRKLTSLLTLGRFVVGKDSGSGLRELKSLAHLQGTLRISKLENVKDVGDACEAQLNNKVNLRALLLEWSARCVPNLDQCEFETRVLNMLKPHRDVQDLTIIGYGEWEEWIPCGAGEEVDEVFPKLRMLSLVKCRKLQGTLPKRLLLLETLEITSCDKLLVTIQCLPALSELRIDGCKRVVFSSPHLVHIAVEEVLAGLFEQGLPELENLEIVKAREQEYLWLSETRLPQDIRSLNRLQISRCPQLISLVTVEEHDQQQPELPCRLQFLELSCCEGLTRLPQALLTLSSLTEMRIHGCASLVSFPQAALPSQLRSVVIEECDALESLPEAWMHNELPATLEHLEVICCSNLAFLSRNGNLPQALMYLRVEDCSKLESLPERLDNTSLEEIDIRWLKNLKSLPAGLHNLHHLQKITISNCLNLESFPEEGLPSTKLTHLTIWNCENLKALPNCMHNLTSLLNLEIRWCPSVVSFPEDGFPTNLHSLEIAHLKISKALLEWGLNRFTSLRRFTIWGGCPDLVSPPPFPASLTELWISDMPDLECLSSIGENLTSLEDLYLIDCPKLKYFPEQGLPKSLLQLRIKGCPLIEERCRKDEGKYWPMISHIPRVEINFRSVFE
;
A
#
# COMPACT_ATOMS: atom_id res chain seq x y z
N MET A 1 24.44 1.06 29.25
CA MET A 1 25.00 2.40 29.55
C MET A 1 24.09 3.09 30.54
N THR A 2 24.51 3.15 31.79
CA THR A 2 23.86 3.87 32.90
C THR A 2 24.28 5.33 32.86
N GLY A 3 23.31 6.25 32.93
CA GLY A 3 23.56 7.66 33.25
C GLY A 3 22.90 8.67 32.31
N GLN A 4 21.56 8.74 32.29
CA GLN A 4 20.87 9.90 31.70
C GLN A 4 19.46 10.17 32.27
N SER A 5 19.09 9.62 33.44
CA SER A 5 17.72 9.72 33.98
C SER A 5 17.51 10.67 35.17
N LEU A 6 18.54 11.43 35.60
CA LEU A 6 18.43 12.31 36.78
C LEU A 6 18.48 13.81 36.47
N TRP A 7 18.85 14.22 35.26
CA TRP A 7 18.95 15.64 34.88
C TRP A 7 17.66 16.23 34.26
N GLN A 8 16.79 15.41 33.67
CA GLN A 8 15.50 15.89 33.12
C GLN A 8 14.40 16.11 34.18
N ARG A 9 14.60 15.65 35.43
CA ARG A 9 13.57 15.76 36.48
C ARG A 9 13.56 17.13 37.15
N LYS A 10 14.72 17.78 37.30
CA LYS A 10 14.86 19.12 37.88
C LYS A 10 14.41 20.23 36.93
N GLU A 11 14.73 20.14 35.64
CA GLU A 11 14.28 21.12 34.64
C GLU A 11 12.76 21.06 34.41
N LYS A 12 12.13 19.89 34.58
CA LYS A 12 10.66 19.76 34.50
C LYS A 12 9.94 20.42 35.68
N GLU A 13 10.49 20.37 36.88
CA GLU A 13 9.91 21.05 38.06
C GLU A 13 10.01 22.58 37.94
N GLU A 14 11.13 23.10 37.40
CA GLU A 14 11.30 24.55 37.16
C GLU A 14 10.39 25.07 36.02
N ILE A 15 10.18 24.29 34.96
CA ILE A 15 9.23 24.68 33.88
C ILE A 15 7.78 24.65 34.37
N ILE A 16 7.43 23.75 35.29
CA ILE A 16 6.09 23.69 35.91
C ILE A 16 5.88 24.89 36.86
N GLU A 17 6.89 25.33 37.62
CA GLU A 17 6.81 26.57 38.40
C GLU A 17 6.71 27.84 37.52
N LEU A 18 7.38 27.85 36.37
CA LEU A 18 7.33 28.96 35.41
C LEU A 18 5.98 29.07 34.68
N LEU A 19 5.31 27.94 34.40
CA LEU A 19 3.98 27.92 33.74
C LEU A 19 2.81 28.27 34.69
N LEU A 20 3.02 28.22 36.01
CA LEU A 20 1.98 28.42 37.02
C LEU A 20 1.94 29.83 37.64
N ASN A 21 2.84 30.74 37.23
CA ASN A 21 3.13 31.93 38.05
C ASN A 21 2.32 33.20 37.74
N ASP A 22 1.54 33.29 36.66
CA ASP A 22 0.89 34.58 36.33
C ASP A 22 -0.65 34.63 36.39
N ASP A 23 -1.40 33.52 36.50
CA ASP A 23 -2.88 33.58 36.49
C ASP A 23 -3.63 32.86 37.64
N LEU A 24 -2.95 32.20 38.60
CA LEU A 24 -3.59 31.31 39.59
C LEU A 24 -3.59 31.80 41.05
N ARG A 25 -3.56 33.11 41.30
CA ARG A 25 -3.54 33.67 42.67
C ARG A 25 -4.88 33.70 43.42
N ALA A 26 -5.90 32.95 43.01
CA ALA A 26 -7.25 33.10 43.56
C ALA A 26 -7.87 31.89 44.29
N ASP A 27 -7.20 30.74 44.45
CA ASP A 27 -7.78 29.65 45.26
C ASP A 27 -6.74 28.73 45.93
N ASP A 28 -6.22 29.16 47.08
CA ASP A 28 -5.20 28.44 47.86
C ASP A 28 -5.70 27.13 48.51
N GLY A 29 -7.02 26.90 48.58
CA GLY A 29 -7.59 25.62 49.04
C GLY A 29 -7.42 24.48 48.03
N PHE A 30 -7.23 24.80 46.75
CA PHE A 30 -7.32 23.87 45.64
C PHE A 30 -6.01 23.14 45.32
N LYS A 31 -4.85 23.76 45.64
CA LYS A 31 -3.53 23.14 45.44
C LYS A 31 -3.42 21.85 46.27
N THR A 32 -3.79 21.86 47.53
CA THR A 32 -3.54 20.74 48.44
C THR A 32 -4.23 19.42 48.07
N ASP A 33 -5.39 19.43 47.40
CA ASP A 33 -6.13 18.19 47.09
C ASP A 33 -5.64 17.49 45.81
N ILE A 34 -5.20 18.24 44.79
CA ILE A 34 -4.65 17.65 43.55
C ILE A 34 -3.24 17.08 43.77
N TRP A 35 -2.42 17.75 44.60
CA TRP A 35 -1.05 17.32 44.91
C TRP A 35 -0.99 16.15 45.92
N ASN A 36 -2.07 15.88 46.68
CA ASN A 36 -2.12 14.81 47.68
C ASN A 36 -2.72 13.47 47.19
N LEU A 37 -3.23 13.39 45.95
CA LEU A 37 -3.71 12.15 45.35
C LEU A 37 -2.52 11.31 44.83
N ARG A 38 -1.82 10.64 45.76
CA ARG A 38 -0.61 9.81 45.50
C ARG A 38 -0.86 8.48 44.79
N ASP A 39 -2.10 8.17 44.39
CA ASP A 39 -2.49 6.85 43.88
C ASP A 39 -2.50 6.71 42.33
N SER A 40 -1.95 7.67 41.57
CA SER A 40 -1.89 7.58 40.10
C SER A 40 -0.51 7.90 39.54
N ASP A 41 -0.02 7.11 38.59
CA ASP A 41 1.24 7.31 37.85
C ASP A 41 1.29 8.58 36.97
N ILE A 42 0.23 9.38 36.96
CA ILE A 42 0.12 10.59 36.15
C ILE A 42 0.67 11.79 36.90
N LEU A 43 1.58 12.50 36.25
CA LEU A 43 2.18 13.73 36.76
C LEU A 43 1.10 14.76 37.15
N PRO A 44 1.13 15.31 38.38
CA PRO A 44 0.12 16.29 38.82
C PRO A 44 -0.02 17.50 37.90
N ALA A 45 1.07 17.97 37.28
CA ALA A 45 1.04 19.05 36.31
C ALA A 45 0.20 18.74 35.06
N LEU A 46 0.19 17.48 34.61
CA LEU A 46 -0.68 17.03 33.50
C LEU A 46 -2.15 16.96 33.94
N ARG A 47 -2.43 16.63 35.20
CA ARG A 47 -3.80 16.65 35.72
C ARG A 47 -4.35 18.07 35.78
N VAL A 48 -3.50 19.04 36.11
CA VAL A 48 -3.85 20.47 36.09
C VAL A 48 -4.18 20.93 34.67
N SER A 49 -3.40 20.51 33.65
CA SER A 49 -3.69 20.90 32.25
C SER A 49 -5.06 20.38 31.78
N TYR A 50 -5.44 19.15 32.14
CA TYR A 50 -6.79 18.62 31.90
C TYR A 50 -7.86 19.35 32.72
N HIS A 51 -7.58 19.68 33.98
CA HIS A 51 -8.54 20.33 34.87
C HIS A 51 -9.05 21.66 34.30
N PHE A 52 -8.16 22.44 33.66
CA PHE A 52 -8.50 23.73 33.04
C PHE A 52 -9.11 23.63 31.64
N LEU A 53 -9.37 22.42 31.13
CA LEU A 53 -10.13 22.26 29.89
C LEU A 53 -11.64 22.54 30.13
N PRO A 54 -12.33 23.19 29.16
CA PRO A 54 -13.78 23.29 29.16
C PRO A 54 -14.46 21.91 29.25
N PRO A 55 -15.65 21.79 29.88
CA PRO A 55 -16.31 20.50 30.11
C PRO A 55 -16.52 19.64 28.85
N GLN A 56 -16.89 20.25 27.73
CA GLN A 56 -17.10 19.57 26.44
C GLN A 56 -15.76 19.12 25.85
N LEU A 57 -14.73 19.97 25.95
CA LEU A 57 -13.39 19.65 25.46
C LEU A 57 -12.76 18.51 26.27
N LYS A 58 -13.07 18.40 27.57
CA LYS A 58 -12.70 17.25 28.41
C LYS A 58 -13.27 15.93 27.87
N GLN A 59 -14.52 15.93 27.41
CA GLN A 59 -15.14 14.73 26.81
C GLN A 59 -14.47 14.36 25.49
N CYS A 60 -14.24 15.35 24.62
CA CYS A 60 -13.51 15.16 23.37
C CYS A 60 -12.10 14.60 23.61
N PHE A 61 -11.37 15.16 24.57
CA PHE A 61 -10.03 14.72 24.95
C PHE A 61 -10.03 13.30 25.55
N ALA A 62 -10.95 13.00 26.47
CA ALA A 62 -11.09 11.67 27.05
C ALA A 62 -11.41 10.62 25.98
N TYR A 63 -12.25 10.94 24.99
CA TYR A 63 -12.56 10.05 23.88
C TYR A 63 -11.33 9.69 23.03
N CYS A 64 -10.34 10.59 22.95
CA CYS A 64 -9.08 10.31 22.29
C CYS A 64 -8.24 9.23 23.01
N SER A 65 -8.63 8.76 24.20
CA SER A 65 -7.99 7.60 24.85
C SER A 65 -8.18 6.29 24.07
N LEU A 66 -9.18 6.24 23.18
CA LEU A 66 -9.44 5.07 22.32
C LEU A 66 -8.34 4.86 21.28
N PHE A 67 -7.53 5.88 20.98
CA PHE A 67 -6.46 5.79 20.01
C PHE A 67 -5.19 5.25 20.68
N PRO A 68 -4.47 4.29 20.05
CA PRO A 68 -3.21 3.74 20.53
C PRO A 68 -2.18 4.84 20.86
N LYS A 69 -1.17 4.48 21.64
CA LYS A 69 0.03 5.33 21.78
C LYS A 69 0.70 5.50 20.41
N ASP A 70 1.23 6.69 20.15
CA ASP A 70 1.83 7.08 18.87
C ASP A 70 0.95 6.92 17.61
N TYR A 71 -0.37 6.71 17.78
CA TYR A 71 -1.29 6.62 16.64
C TYR A 71 -1.37 7.96 15.90
N GLU A 72 -1.07 7.93 14.60
CA GLU A 72 -1.18 9.09 13.73
C GLU A 72 -2.60 9.23 13.16
N PHE A 73 -3.33 10.22 13.64
CA PHE A 73 -4.67 10.54 13.17
C PHE A 73 -4.70 11.85 12.38
N GLN A 74 -5.71 11.99 11.52
CA GLN A 74 -6.02 13.24 10.84
C GLN A 74 -6.99 14.09 11.67
N GLU A 75 -6.92 15.41 11.53
CA GLU A 75 -7.84 16.35 12.20
C GLU A 75 -9.31 15.99 11.92
N GLU A 76 -9.67 15.79 10.64
CA GLU A 76 -11.03 15.44 10.23
C GLU A 76 -11.53 14.11 10.82
N GLU A 77 -10.67 13.11 10.99
CA GLU A 77 -11.05 11.80 11.53
C GLU A 77 -11.61 11.92 12.95
N ILE A 78 -10.90 12.66 13.81
CA ILE A 78 -11.30 12.90 15.19
C ILE A 78 -12.58 13.73 15.27
N ILE A 79 -12.69 14.78 14.45
CA ILE A 79 -13.87 15.64 14.41
C ILE A 79 -15.12 14.86 14.00
N LEU A 80 -15.00 13.94 13.04
CA LEU A 80 -16.10 13.07 12.62
C LEU A 80 -16.57 12.17 13.76
N LEU A 81 -15.65 11.62 14.55
CA LEU A 81 -16.00 10.77 15.70
C LEU A 81 -16.65 11.57 16.83
N TRP A 82 -16.14 12.76 17.17
CA TRP A 82 -16.79 13.65 18.14
C TRP A 82 -18.19 14.08 17.70
N THR A 83 -18.39 14.29 16.40
CA THR A 83 -19.70 14.57 15.80
C THR A 83 -20.63 13.36 15.95
N ALA A 84 -20.13 12.16 15.67
CA ALA A 84 -20.90 10.92 15.77
C ALA A 84 -21.31 10.60 17.21
N GLU A 85 -20.47 10.90 18.21
CA GLU A 85 -20.85 10.74 19.61
C GLU A 85 -21.78 11.84 20.12
N GLY A 86 -21.89 12.97 19.39
CA GLY A 86 -22.75 14.09 19.76
C GLY A 86 -22.12 15.05 20.78
N PHE A 87 -20.79 15.06 20.90
CA PHE A 87 -20.09 16.00 21.78
C PHE A 87 -20.17 17.45 21.27
N LEU A 88 -20.50 17.61 19.98
CA LEU A 88 -20.58 18.90 19.29
C LEU A 88 -22.04 19.38 19.07
N ASP A 89 -23.04 18.72 19.69
CA ASP A 89 -24.47 18.99 19.46
C ASP A 89 -24.98 20.32 20.10
N GLN A 90 -24.16 21.06 20.84
CA GLN A 90 -24.57 22.32 21.49
C GLN A 90 -24.44 23.53 20.55
N GLU A 91 -25.47 24.37 20.49
CA GLU A 91 -25.45 25.67 19.81
C GLU A 91 -24.55 26.67 20.56
N TYR A 92 -23.23 26.55 20.36
CA TYR A 92 -22.28 27.56 20.82
C TYR A 92 -22.21 28.69 19.79
N ASN A 93 -22.88 29.82 20.05
CA ASN A 93 -22.76 31.06 19.27
C ASN A 93 -23.04 30.93 17.75
N GLY A 94 -23.95 30.03 17.35
CA GLY A 94 -24.34 29.85 15.94
C GLY A 94 -23.25 29.28 15.02
N ARG A 95 -22.15 28.72 15.57
CA ARG A 95 -21.12 28.03 14.75
C ARG A 95 -21.61 26.66 14.28
N LYS A 96 -21.21 26.25 13.08
CA LYS A 96 -21.42 24.87 12.59
C LYS A 96 -20.56 23.92 13.43
N MET A 97 -21.04 22.70 13.67
CA MET A 97 -20.33 21.73 14.52
C MET A 97 -18.96 21.33 13.97
N GLU A 98 -18.76 21.29 12.65
CA GLU A 98 -17.45 21.02 12.06
C GLU A 98 -16.44 22.14 12.38
N ASP A 99 -16.90 23.41 12.40
CA ASP A 99 -16.07 24.55 12.80
C ASP A 99 -15.76 24.54 14.31
N LEU A 100 -16.73 24.12 15.13
CA LEU A 100 -16.52 23.92 16.56
C LEU A 100 -15.51 22.80 16.82
N GLY A 101 -15.63 21.68 16.09
CA GLY A 101 -14.68 20.57 16.14
C GLY A 101 -13.26 21.01 15.81
N ARG A 102 -13.08 21.79 14.72
CA ARG A 102 -11.77 22.37 14.38
C ARG A 102 -11.24 23.33 15.45
N ALA A 103 -12.10 24.15 16.05
CA ALA A 103 -11.69 25.05 17.13
C ALA A 103 -11.20 24.26 18.36
N PHE A 104 -11.93 23.22 18.75
CA PHE A 104 -11.54 22.31 19.84
C PHE A 104 -10.23 21.58 19.53
N PHE A 105 -10.07 21.07 18.31
CA PHE A 105 -8.84 20.42 17.87
C PHE A 105 -7.64 21.38 17.98
N ARG A 106 -7.78 22.60 17.47
CA ARG A 106 -6.76 23.65 17.55
C ARG A 106 -6.44 24.04 18.98
N GLU A 107 -7.42 24.07 19.89
CA GLU A 107 -7.19 24.35 21.30
C GLU A 107 -6.34 23.24 21.94
N LEU A 108 -6.68 21.96 21.72
CA LEU A 108 -5.87 20.83 22.20
C LEU A 108 -4.45 20.86 21.64
N HIS A 109 -4.30 21.17 20.36
CA HIS A 109 -2.99 21.37 19.72
C HIS A 109 -2.21 22.54 20.33
N SER A 110 -2.85 23.70 20.54
CA SER A 110 -2.21 24.89 21.14
C SER A 110 -1.75 24.68 22.58
N ARG A 111 -2.40 23.76 23.30
CA ARG A 111 -2.04 23.33 24.67
C ARG A 111 -1.04 22.16 24.67
N SER A 112 -0.50 21.81 23.50
CA SER A 112 0.45 20.69 23.29
C SER A 112 -0.08 19.32 23.73
N LEU A 113 -1.41 19.17 23.79
CA LEU A 113 -2.06 17.88 24.04
C LEU A 113 -2.10 17.02 22.77
N PHE A 114 -2.17 17.67 21.60
CA PHE A 114 -1.84 17.07 20.31
C PHE A 114 -0.56 17.69 19.79
N GLN A 115 0.23 16.88 19.09
CA GLN A 115 1.48 17.31 18.46
C GLN A 115 1.43 16.95 16.97
N GLN A 116 2.00 17.79 16.12
CA GLN A 116 2.16 17.46 14.71
C GLN A 116 3.12 16.27 14.57
N SER A 117 2.78 15.30 13.72
CA SER A 117 3.62 14.13 13.47
C SER A 117 4.93 14.57 12.80
N SER A 118 6.04 13.96 13.22
CA SER A 118 7.35 14.10 12.57
C SER A 118 7.40 13.41 11.19
N ASN A 119 6.55 12.41 10.96
CA ASN A 119 6.56 11.61 9.74
C ASN A 119 5.68 12.25 8.65
N HIS A 120 4.56 12.85 9.05
CA HIS A 120 3.61 13.45 8.12
C HIS A 120 3.05 14.77 8.65
N ALA A 121 3.35 15.87 7.95
CA ALA A 121 2.93 17.22 8.34
C ALA A 121 1.41 17.41 8.44
N SER A 122 0.60 16.55 7.80
CA SER A 122 -0.86 16.60 7.86
C SER A 122 -1.48 15.75 8.97
N ARG A 123 -0.66 15.03 9.75
CA ARG A 123 -1.11 14.13 10.81
C ARG A 123 -0.67 14.61 12.17
N PHE A 124 -1.39 14.16 13.19
CA PHE A 124 -1.15 14.50 14.57
C PHE A 124 -1.02 13.23 15.41
N VAL A 125 -0.29 13.35 16.50
CA VAL A 125 -0.07 12.30 17.48
C VAL A 125 -0.38 12.83 18.88
N MET A 126 -0.78 11.92 19.75
CA MET A 126 -0.85 12.17 21.19
C MET A 126 0.34 11.49 21.85
N HIS A 127 1.25 12.29 22.42
CA HIS A 127 2.41 11.76 23.14
C HIS A 127 1.95 10.83 24.28
N ASP A 128 2.70 9.76 24.54
CA ASP A 128 2.44 8.76 25.59
C ASP A 128 1.90 9.28 26.93
N LEU A 129 2.55 10.30 27.52
CA LEU A 129 2.12 10.88 28.79
C LEU A 129 0.73 11.56 28.70
N ILE A 130 0.41 12.13 27.54
CA ILE A 130 -0.89 12.73 27.27
C ILE A 130 -1.92 11.63 26.98
N ASN A 131 -1.53 10.54 26.33
CA ASN A 131 -2.37 9.35 26.15
C ASN A 131 -2.73 8.72 27.50
N ASP A 132 -1.77 8.64 28.42
CA ASP A 132 -2.02 8.16 29.79
C ASP A 132 -2.95 9.11 30.56
N LEU A 133 -2.80 10.43 30.38
CA LEU A 133 -3.73 11.43 30.91
C LEU A 133 -5.15 11.26 30.34
N ALA A 134 -5.28 11.04 29.03
CA ALA A 134 -6.57 10.78 28.38
C ALA A 134 -7.21 9.49 28.91
N ARG A 135 -6.43 8.42 29.11
CA ARG A 135 -6.90 7.15 29.68
C ARG A 135 -7.45 7.34 31.10
N TRP A 136 -6.76 8.11 31.93
CA TRP A 136 -7.26 8.44 33.27
C TRP A 136 -8.53 9.30 33.23
N ALA A 137 -8.58 10.28 32.34
CA ALA A 137 -9.78 11.10 32.14
C ALA A 137 -10.98 10.29 31.66
N ALA A 138 -10.74 9.24 30.88
CA ALA A 138 -11.74 8.34 30.34
C ALA A 138 -12.36 7.41 31.40
N GLY A 139 -11.57 6.94 32.37
CA GLY A 139 -12.03 6.04 33.42
C GLY A 139 -12.59 4.72 32.87
N GLU A 140 -13.52 4.09 33.59
CA GLU A 140 -14.09 2.78 33.20
C GLU A 140 -15.06 2.82 32.01
N GLN A 141 -15.40 4.01 31.51
CA GLN A 141 -16.34 4.18 30.39
C GLN A 141 -15.72 3.83 29.04
N TYR A 142 -14.39 3.77 28.96
CA TYR A 142 -13.63 3.54 27.73
C TYR A 142 -12.68 2.38 27.93
N PHE A 143 -12.51 1.56 26.90
CA PHE A 143 -11.57 0.46 26.92
C PHE A 143 -10.87 0.34 25.57
N ARG A 144 -9.54 0.26 25.62
CA ARG A 144 -8.68 0.02 24.46
C ARG A 144 -7.96 -1.32 24.65
N MET A 145 -8.22 -2.28 23.76
CA MET A 145 -7.60 -3.61 23.83
C MET A 145 -6.17 -3.59 23.25
N GLU A 146 -5.26 -3.01 24.03
CA GLU A 146 -3.80 -3.08 23.92
C GLU A 146 -3.16 -3.29 25.30
N ASP A 147 -3.91 -2.97 26.36
CA ASP A 147 -3.46 -2.94 27.75
C ASP A 147 -3.27 -4.35 28.36
N THR A 148 -3.47 -5.42 27.58
CA THR A 148 -3.24 -6.81 27.98
C THR A 148 -2.24 -7.49 27.05
N LEU A 149 -0.97 -7.55 27.47
CA LEU A 149 -0.03 -8.54 26.95
C LEU A 149 -0.62 -9.94 27.14
N ALA A 150 -0.36 -10.79 26.16
CA ALA A 150 -0.83 -12.15 26.02
C ALA A 150 -0.87 -12.94 27.35
N GLY A 151 -1.99 -13.64 27.54
CA GLY A 151 -2.13 -14.67 28.57
C GLY A 151 -2.73 -14.15 29.88
N GLU A 152 -3.81 -14.79 30.31
CA GLU A 152 -4.37 -14.72 31.67
C GLU A 152 -5.07 -13.41 32.05
N ASN A 153 -6.33 -13.29 31.65
CA ASN A 153 -7.47 -13.36 32.57
C ASN A 153 -8.75 -12.91 31.85
N ARG A 154 -9.85 -13.65 32.07
CA ARG A 154 -11.21 -13.21 31.76
C ARG A 154 -11.52 -11.98 32.62
N GLN A 155 -11.06 -10.79 32.23
CA GLN A 155 -11.43 -9.55 32.90
C GLN A 155 -12.95 -9.41 32.78
N LYS A 156 -13.64 -9.33 33.93
CA LYS A 156 -15.04 -8.90 33.95
C LYS A 156 -15.05 -7.44 33.55
N PHE A 157 -15.47 -7.14 32.33
CA PHE A 157 -15.63 -5.77 31.86
C PHE A 157 -16.64 -5.03 32.72
N SER A 158 -16.37 -3.75 32.98
CA SER A 158 -17.29 -2.90 33.74
C SER A 158 -18.63 -2.80 32.99
N GLN A 159 -19.75 -3.01 33.69
CA GLN A 159 -21.10 -2.75 33.13
C GLN A 159 -21.28 -1.29 32.67
N SER A 160 -20.35 -0.44 33.09
CA SER A 160 -20.28 0.97 32.76
C SER A 160 -19.57 1.25 31.41
N LEU A 161 -18.93 0.27 30.77
CA LEU A 161 -18.25 0.44 29.47
C LEU A 161 -19.21 0.97 28.39
N ARG A 162 -18.76 1.99 27.64
CA ARG A 162 -19.52 2.64 26.56
C ARG A 162 -18.72 2.74 25.27
N HIS A 163 -17.40 2.80 25.34
CA HIS A 163 -16.58 3.01 24.16
C HIS A 163 -15.47 1.98 24.10
N PHE A 164 -15.43 1.21 23.01
CA PHE A 164 -14.48 0.14 22.82
C PHE A 164 -13.69 0.37 21.52
N SER A 165 -12.38 0.29 21.62
CA SER A 165 -11.47 0.26 20.49
C SER A 165 -10.38 -0.79 20.68
N TYR A 166 -9.76 -1.18 19.57
CA TYR A 166 -8.63 -2.11 19.57
C TYR A 166 -7.92 -2.09 18.24
N ILE A 167 -6.68 -2.52 18.22
CA ILE A 167 -5.98 -2.84 16.97
C ILE A 167 -6.45 -4.21 16.50
N HIS A 168 -7.17 -4.25 15.38
CA HIS A 168 -7.64 -5.53 14.85
C HIS A 168 -6.45 -6.42 14.45
N GLY A 169 -6.55 -7.72 14.74
CA GLY A 169 -5.53 -8.69 14.34
C GLY A 169 -5.65 -9.04 12.88
N GLU A 170 -4.73 -9.88 12.39
CA GLU A 170 -4.92 -10.52 11.08
C GLU A 170 -6.24 -11.30 11.06
N TYR A 171 -6.57 -11.98 12.16
CA TYR A 171 -7.79 -12.74 12.32
C TYR A 171 -8.45 -12.44 13.68
N ASP A 172 -9.65 -11.89 13.65
CA ASP A 172 -10.45 -11.61 14.84
C ASP A 172 -11.63 -12.57 14.92
N GLY A 173 -11.38 -13.68 15.61
CA GLY A 173 -12.36 -14.73 15.88
C GLY A 173 -13.06 -14.55 17.23
N ASP A 174 -13.97 -15.49 17.52
CA ASP A 174 -14.77 -15.49 18.74
C ASP A 174 -13.92 -15.39 20.00
N THR A 175 -12.81 -16.13 20.07
CA THR A 175 -11.92 -16.17 21.25
C THR A 175 -11.40 -14.80 21.68
N ARG A 176 -11.27 -13.86 20.73
CA ARG A 176 -10.76 -12.52 20.99
C ARG A 176 -11.85 -11.53 21.39
N LEU A 177 -13.07 -11.68 20.88
CA LEU A 177 -14.14 -10.68 20.98
C LEU A 177 -15.41 -11.18 21.70
N GLU A 178 -15.40 -12.39 22.25
CA GLU A 178 -16.54 -13.04 22.94
C GLU A 178 -17.17 -12.15 24.02
N PHE A 179 -16.35 -11.40 24.77
CA PHE A 179 -16.79 -10.58 25.91
C PHE A 179 -17.74 -9.43 25.52
N ILE A 180 -17.76 -9.01 24.25
CA ILE A 180 -18.57 -7.89 23.79
C ILE A 180 -20.07 -8.20 23.90
N CYS A 181 -20.46 -9.48 23.88
CA CYS A 181 -21.83 -9.95 24.13
C CYS A 181 -22.46 -9.34 25.39
N ASP A 182 -21.66 -9.14 26.44
CA ASP A 182 -22.15 -8.74 27.75
C ASP A 182 -22.28 -7.20 27.90
N VAL A 183 -21.88 -6.41 26.89
CA VAL A 183 -21.78 -4.94 26.96
C VAL A 183 -22.92 -4.24 26.21
N GLN A 184 -24.17 -4.45 26.66
CA GLN A 184 -25.39 -3.92 26.00
C GLN A 184 -25.46 -2.39 25.87
N HIS A 185 -24.63 -1.66 26.60
CA HIS A 185 -24.60 -0.21 26.62
C HIS A 185 -23.54 0.42 25.69
N LEU A 186 -22.85 -0.40 24.90
CA LEU A 186 -21.81 0.04 23.99
C LEU A 186 -22.35 1.05 22.97
N ARG A 187 -21.61 2.15 22.80
CA ARG A 187 -21.88 3.26 21.88
C ARG A 187 -20.85 3.32 20.76
N THR A 188 -19.60 2.94 21.04
CA THR A 188 -18.53 2.92 20.05
C THR A 188 -17.96 1.51 19.96
N PHE A 189 -17.94 0.97 18.75
CA PHE A 189 -17.10 -0.15 18.37
C PHE A 189 -16.15 0.32 17.26
N LEU A 190 -14.86 0.43 17.59
CA LEU A 190 -13.84 1.04 16.73
C LEU A 190 -12.60 0.13 16.61
N PRO A 191 -12.62 -0.87 15.71
CA PRO A 191 -11.41 -1.53 15.26
C PRO A 191 -10.51 -0.53 14.53
N MET A 192 -9.21 -0.62 14.79
CA MET A 192 -8.18 0.29 14.28
C MET A 192 -7.11 -0.50 13.54
N LYS A 193 -6.61 0.08 12.44
CA LYS A 193 -5.60 -0.50 11.57
C LYS A 193 -4.29 0.29 11.70
N LEU A 194 -3.22 -0.34 12.18
CA LEU A 194 -1.89 0.28 12.25
C LEU A 194 -1.11 0.17 10.93
N SER A 195 -1.25 -0.96 10.22
CA SER A 195 -0.57 -1.20 8.94
C SER A 195 -1.55 -1.07 7.78
N VAL A 196 -1.18 -0.34 6.73
CA VAL A 196 -1.97 -0.30 5.46
C VAL A 196 -1.89 -1.64 4.73
N PHE A 197 -0.84 -2.43 4.99
CA PHE A 197 -0.57 -3.73 4.39
C PHE A 197 -1.11 -4.87 5.26
N GLY A 198 -1.69 -5.88 4.60
CA GLY A 198 -2.28 -7.05 5.25
C GLY A 198 -3.81 -7.04 5.19
N GLU A 199 -4.38 -8.21 4.91
CA GLU A 199 -5.82 -8.45 4.97
C GLU A 199 -6.22 -8.80 6.41
N ASN A 200 -7.35 -8.29 6.88
CA ASN A 200 -7.85 -8.58 8.22
C ASN A 200 -9.23 -9.21 8.11
N TYR A 201 -9.49 -10.19 8.96
CA TYR A 201 -10.67 -11.03 8.87
C TYR A 201 -11.47 -10.97 10.16
N LEU A 202 -12.77 -10.72 10.05
CA LEU A 202 -13.71 -10.79 11.18
C LEU A 202 -14.55 -12.05 11.07
N ALA A 203 -14.61 -12.87 12.12
CA ALA A 203 -15.51 -14.01 12.13
C ALA A 203 -16.98 -13.57 11.97
N TRP A 204 -17.74 -14.32 11.17
CA TRP A 204 -19.13 -13.98 10.88
C TRP A 204 -20.01 -14.00 12.14
N SER A 205 -19.75 -14.92 13.06
CA SER A 205 -20.37 -14.97 14.39
C SER A 205 -20.20 -13.67 15.18
N VAL A 206 -19.01 -13.06 15.12
CA VAL A 206 -18.71 -11.78 15.78
C VAL A 206 -19.51 -10.63 15.13
N LEU A 207 -19.59 -10.57 13.80
CA LEU A 207 -20.42 -9.56 13.12
C LEU A 207 -21.89 -9.64 13.55
N GLN A 208 -22.46 -10.86 13.58
CA GLN A 208 -23.84 -11.09 14.02
C GLN A 208 -24.07 -10.64 15.46
N MET A 209 -23.11 -10.91 16.35
CA MET A 209 -23.15 -10.42 17.73
C MET A 209 -23.16 -8.88 17.78
N LEU A 210 -22.28 -8.20 17.03
CA LEU A 210 -22.15 -6.74 17.06
C LEU A 210 -23.41 -6.01 16.58
N LEU A 211 -24.11 -6.57 15.58
CA LEU A 211 -25.35 -6.00 15.04
C LEU A 211 -26.52 -6.04 16.02
N ASN A 212 -26.40 -6.80 17.11
CA ASN A 212 -27.40 -6.88 18.18
C ASN A 212 -27.18 -5.88 19.32
N LEU A 213 -26.20 -4.97 19.22
CA LEU A 213 -25.90 -3.96 20.25
C LEU A 213 -26.72 -2.67 20.03
N PRO A 214 -27.81 -2.43 20.78
CA PRO A 214 -28.84 -1.47 20.38
C PRO A 214 -28.42 0.01 20.53
N ARG A 215 -27.37 0.30 21.31
CA ARG A 215 -26.96 1.68 21.66
C ARG A 215 -25.79 2.23 20.84
N LEU A 216 -25.31 1.48 19.83
CA LEU A 216 -24.22 1.92 18.98
C LEU A 216 -24.54 3.25 18.27
N ARG A 217 -23.58 4.17 18.34
CA ARG A 217 -23.52 5.47 17.65
C ARG A 217 -22.42 5.47 16.59
N VAL A 218 -21.28 4.88 16.92
CA VAL A 218 -20.15 4.66 16.02
C VAL A 218 -19.98 3.15 15.83
N PHE A 219 -20.19 2.68 14.61
CA PHE A 219 -19.96 1.31 14.22
C PHE A 219 -18.99 1.27 13.05
N SER A 220 -17.79 0.75 13.31
CA SER A 220 -16.74 0.61 12.31
C SER A 220 -16.44 -0.87 12.07
N LEU A 221 -16.38 -1.25 10.80
CA LEU A 221 -15.81 -2.51 10.30
C LEU A 221 -14.61 -2.22 9.39
N CYS A 222 -14.02 -1.03 9.54
CA CYS A 222 -12.92 -0.57 8.69
C CYS A 222 -11.78 -1.58 8.66
N GLY A 223 -11.32 -1.92 7.45
CA GLY A 223 -10.16 -2.79 7.24
C GLY A 223 -10.44 -4.28 7.17
N TYR A 224 -11.67 -4.75 7.44
CA TYR A 224 -12.03 -6.15 7.30
C TYR A 224 -12.35 -6.53 5.84
N SER A 225 -11.44 -7.25 5.20
CA SER A 225 -11.52 -7.59 3.77
C SER A 225 -12.60 -8.63 3.45
N ASN A 226 -13.05 -9.41 4.43
CA ASN A 226 -14.06 -10.46 4.24
C ASN A 226 -15.52 -10.00 4.42
N ILE A 227 -15.75 -8.69 4.58
CA ILE A 227 -17.10 -8.12 4.65
C ILE A 227 -17.60 -7.81 3.25
N PHE A 228 -18.23 -8.79 2.60
CA PHE A 228 -18.81 -8.66 1.25
C PHE A 228 -20.24 -8.12 1.25
N ASN A 229 -21.00 -8.42 2.31
CA ASN A 229 -22.40 -8.07 2.48
C ASN A 229 -22.67 -7.75 3.96
N LEU A 230 -23.56 -6.78 4.21
CA LEU A 230 -24.08 -6.52 5.55
C LEU A 230 -25.46 -7.15 5.73
N PRO A 231 -25.70 -7.86 6.86
CA PRO A 231 -27.03 -8.34 7.22
C PRO A 231 -28.05 -7.19 7.36
N ASN A 232 -29.33 -7.47 7.11
CA ASN A 232 -30.39 -6.46 7.20
C ASN A 232 -30.58 -5.93 8.62
N GLU A 233 -30.13 -6.67 9.63
CA GLU A 233 -30.08 -6.37 11.06
C GLU A 233 -29.37 -5.05 11.35
N ILE A 234 -28.49 -4.55 10.47
CA ILE A 234 -27.90 -3.21 10.59
C ILE A 234 -28.96 -2.12 10.77
N GLY A 235 -30.15 -2.30 10.19
CA GLY A 235 -31.28 -1.38 10.35
C GLY A 235 -31.82 -1.30 11.78
N ASN A 236 -31.45 -2.23 12.67
CA ASN A 236 -31.86 -2.22 14.08
C ASN A 236 -31.08 -1.19 14.92
N LEU A 237 -29.91 -0.74 14.45
CA LEU A 237 -29.04 0.21 15.16
C LEU A 237 -29.56 1.65 15.08
N LYS A 238 -30.76 1.94 15.63
CA LYS A 238 -31.46 3.24 15.47
C LYS A 238 -30.71 4.46 16.01
N HIS A 239 -29.72 4.24 16.89
CA HIS A 239 -28.88 5.29 17.44
C HIS A 239 -27.63 5.58 16.61
N LEU A 240 -27.40 4.83 15.53
CA LEU A 240 -26.20 4.95 14.72
C LEU A 240 -26.11 6.32 14.05
N ARG A 241 -24.94 6.94 14.20
CA ARG A 241 -24.59 8.26 13.67
C ARG A 241 -23.39 8.20 12.73
N CYS A 242 -22.49 7.22 12.91
CA CYS A 242 -21.38 6.94 12.01
C CYS A 242 -21.32 5.45 11.68
N LEU A 243 -21.32 5.16 10.38
CA LEU A 243 -21.06 3.83 9.82
C LEU A 243 -19.76 3.90 9.01
N ASN A 244 -18.73 3.19 9.45
CA ASN A 244 -17.46 3.10 8.74
C ASN A 244 -17.26 1.69 8.17
N LEU A 245 -17.29 1.58 6.85
CA LEU A 245 -17.04 0.36 6.09
C LEU A 245 -15.82 0.53 5.17
N SER A 246 -15.01 1.57 5.38
CA SER A 246 -13.84 1.82 4.55
C SER A 246 -12.92 0.60 4.51
N ARG A 247 -12.27 0.34 3.37
CA ARG A 247 -11.36 -0.80 3.17
C ARG A 247 -12.01 -2.17 3.44
N THR A 248 -13.30 -2.30 3.15
CA THR A 248 -14.01 -3.60 3.11
C THR A 248 -14.34 -3.98 1.66
N SER A 249 -14.70 -5.24 1.43
CA SER A 249 -15.10 -5.74 0.11
C SER A 249 -16.61 -5.65 -0.13
N ILE A 250 -17.29 -4.71 0.53
CA ILE A 250 -18.75 -4.57 0.51
C ILE A 250 -19.24 -4.29 -0.92
N GLN A 251 -20.13 -5.15 -1.45
CA GLN A 251 -20.62 -5.02 -2.81
C GLN A 251 -21.90 -4.17 -2.91
N ILE A 252 -22.80 -4.30 -1.92
CA ILE A 252 -24.10 -3.61 -1.90
C ILE A 252 -24.40 -3.16 -0.46
N LEU A 253 -24.84 -1.92 -0.30
CA LEU A 253 -25.41 -1.45 0.96
C LEU A 253 -26.87 -1.93 1.11
N PRO A 254 -27.23 -2.66 2.20
CA PRO A 254 -28.58 -3.16 2.39
C PRO A 254 -29.61 -2.03 2.52
N GLU A 255 -30.82 -2.24 2.02
CA GLU A 255 -31.90 -1.24 2.04
C GLU A 255 -32.30 -0.82 3.46
N SER A 256 -32.05 -1.67 4.46
CA SER A 256 -32.35 -1.38 5.87
C SER A 256 -31.55 -0.21 6.44
N ILE A 257 -30.43 0.20 5.81
CA ILE A 257 -29.67 1.42 6.17
C ILE A 257 -30.55 2.68 6.09
N ASN A 258 -31.53 2.70 5.18
CA ASN A 258 -32.46 3.84 5.06
C ASN A 258 -33.32 4.07 6.30
N SER A 259 -33.39 3.08 7.21
CA SER A 259 -34.09 3.20 8.48
C SER A 259 -33.26 3.88 9.60
N LEU A 260 -32.00 4.23 9.31
CA LEU A 260 -31.05 4.87 10.23
C LEU A 260 -31.12 6.41 10.12
N TYR A 261 -32.25 6.99 10.51
CA TYR A 261 -32.53 8.44 10.36
C TYR A 261 -31.63 9.39 11.19
N ASN A 262 -30.77 8.86 12.06
CA ASN A 262 -29.77 9.63 12.81
C ASN A 262 -28.37 9.59 12.20
N LEU A 263 -28.20 8.94 11.05
CA LEU A 263 -26.90 8.76 10.41
C LEU A 263 -26.38 10.11 9.86
N HIS A 264 -25.20 10.51 10.31
CA HIS A 264 -24.50 11.72 9.88
C HIS A 264 -23.33 11.41 8.95
N ILE A 265 -22.69 10.25 9.14
CA ILE A 265 -21.43 9.90 8.50
C ILE A 265 -21.51 8.48 7.97
N ILE A 266 -21.17 8.33 6.69
CA ILE A 266 -20.92 7.06 6.03
C ILE A 266 -19.54 7.13 5.39
N LEU A 267 -18.64 6.24 5.82
CA LEU A 267 -17.29 6.10 5.26
C LEU A 267 -17.23 4.80 4.46
N LEU A 268 -16.88 4.94 3.18
CA LEU A 268 -16.76 3.91 2.14
C LEU A 268 -15.47 4.16 1.34
N GLU A 269 -14.46 4.75 1.97
CA GLU A 269 -13.14 4.98 1.36
C GLU A 269 -12.52 3.60 1.07
N ASP A 270 -11.82 3.47 -0.04
CA ASP A 270 -11.21 2.21 -0.47
C ASP A 270 -12.18 1.00 -0.61
N CYS A 271 -13.48 1.22 -0.80
CA CYS A 271 -14.46 0.14 -1.07
C CYS A 271 -14.53 -0.18 -2.58
N TRP A 272 -13.49 -0.85 -3.10
CA TRP A 272 -13.32 -1.04 -4.54
C TRP A 272 -14.42 -1.88 -5.20
N GLU A 273 -14.99 -2.84 -4.47
CA GLU A 273 -16.02 -3.77 -4.94
C GLU A 273 -17.47 -3.24 -4.84
N LEU A 274 -17.66 -2.03 -4.30
CA LEU A 274 -18.99 -1.45 -4.10
C LEU A 274 -19.67 -1.11 -5.43
N LYS A 275 -20.74 -1.86 -5.75
CA LYS A 275 -21.52 -1.72 -6.99
C LYS A 275 -22.75 -0.84 -6.81
N LYS A 276 -23.42 -0.90 -5.64
CA LYS A 276 -24.70 -0.21 -5.40
C LYS A 276 -24.81 0.36 -3.99
N LEU A 277 -25.33 1.59 -3.91
CA LEU A 277 -25.86 2.17 -2.68
C LEU A 277 -27.34 1.77 -2.52
N CYS A 278 -27.90 1.94 -1.32
CA CYS A 278 -29.32 1.69 -1.06
C CYS A 278 -30.23 2.70 -1.80
N LYS A 279 -31.37 2.24 -2.32
CA LYS A 279 -32.21 3.00 -3.26
C LYS A 279 -32.81 4.28 -2.68
N ASP A 280 -33.20 4.26 -1.41
CA ASP A 280 -33.86 5.40 -0.74
C ASP A 280 -32.91 6.23 0.13
N MET A 281 -31.61 6.26 -0.21
CA MET A 281 -30.57 6.99 0.54
C MET A 281 -30.86 8.48 0.71
N GLY A 282 -31.65 9.08 -0.18
CA GLY A 282 -32.13 10.46 -0.05
C GLY A 282 -33.00 10.73 1.19
N ASN A 283 -33.41 9.68 1.93
CA ASN A 283 -34.13 9.81 3.20
C ASN A 283 -33.20 10.07 4.39
N LEU A 284 -31.88 9.90 4.24
CA LEU A 284 -30.88 10.17 5.27
C LEU A 284 -30.59 11.69 5.36
N THR A 285 -31.60 12.50 5.64
CA THR A 285 -31.50 13.97 5.53
C THR A 285 -30.54 14.62 6.53
N LYS A 286 -30.10 13.90 7.56
CA LYS A 286 -29.05 14.34 8.50
C LYS A 286 -27.63 14.01 8.03
N LEU A 287 -27.50 13.27 6.93
CA LEU A 287 -26.21 12.86 6.39
C LEU A 287 -25.40 14.10 5.96
N ARG A 288 -24.15 14.16 6.42
CA ARG A 288 -23.21 15.24 6.15
C ARG A 288 -21.97 14.79 5.42
N HIS A 289 -21.55 13.55 5.66
CA HIS A 289 -20.36 13.00 5.08
C HIS A 289 -20.67 11.67 4.42
N LEU A 290 -20.53 11.61 3.10
CA LEU A 290 -20.49 10.38 2.32
C LEU A 290 -19.14 10.31 1.62
N ARG A 291 -18.21 9.56 2.20
CA ARG A 291 -16.87 9.40 1.62
C ARG A 291 -16.79 8.09 0.84
N ASN A 292 -16.89 8.18 -0.49
CA ASN A 292 -16.93 7.03 -1.40
C ASN A 292 -15.98 7.23 -2.60
N SER A 293 -14.88 7.97 -2.40
CA SER A 293 -13.99 8.43 -3.47
C SER A 293 -13.45 7.29 -4.33
N GLU A 294 -13.17 6.13 -3.75
CA GLU A 294 -12.54 4.95 -4.37
C GLU A 294 -13.56 3.84 -4.69
N ALA A 295 -14.87 4.12 -4.65
CA ALA A 295 -15.90 3.19 -5.10
C ALA A 295 -15.93 3.10 -6.64
N TYR A 296 -14.92 2.45 -7.23
CA TYR A 296 -14.70 2.39 -8.68
C TYR A 296 -15.78 1.65 -9.47
N LEU A 297 -16.36 0.61 -8.87
CA LEU A 297 -17.40 -0.20 -9.50
C LEU A 297 -18.82 0.34 -9.28
N LEU A 298 -18.98 1.46 -8.55
CA LEU A 298 -20.30 2.03 -8.27
C LEU A 298 -21.03 2.35 -9.57
N GLU A 299 -22.22 1.76 -9.74
CA GLU A 299 -22.94 1.78 -11.01
C GLU A 299 -23.62 3.12 -11.28
N GLU A 300 -24.33 3.66 -10.30
CA GLU A 300 -25.02 4.95 -10.35
C GLU A 300 -25.32 5.45 -8.93
N MET A 301 -25.52 6.76 -8.77
CA MET A 301 -26.08 7.31 -7.53
C MET A 301 -27.61 7.04 -7.47
N PRO A 302 -28.18 6.64 -6.32
CA PRO A 302 -29.62 6.41 -6.21
C PRO A 302 -30.39 7.74 -6.27
N LYS A 303 -31.69 7.73 -6.61
CA LYS A 303 -32.48 8.96 -6.78
C LYS A 303 -32.70 9.71 -5.47
N GLY A 304 -32.90 11.03 -5.57
CA GLY A 304 -33.31 11.86 -4.44
C GLY A 304 -32.15 12.39 -3.61
N PHE A 305 -30.93 12.33 -4.15
CA PHE A 305 -29.74 12.99 -3.60
C PHE A 305 -29.94 14.49 -3.44
N ARG A 306 -30.82 15.10 -4.25
CA ARG A 306 -31.21 16.51 -4.08
C ARG A 306 -31.75 16.85 -2.69
N LYS A 307 -32.27 15.86 -1.93
CA LYS A 307 -32.80 16.02 -0.57
C LYS A 307 -31.72 16.13 0.51
N LEU A 308 -30.47 15.72 0.21
CA LEU A 308 -29.36 15.70 1.16
C LEU A 308 -28.69 17.08 1.28
N THR A 309 -29.48 18.12 1.56
CA THR A 309 -29.00 19.52 1.59
C THR A 309 -27.99 19.82 2.70
N SER A 310 -27.89 18.94 3.69
CA SER A 310 -26.89 19.02 4.77
C SER A 310 -25.55 18.34 4.43
N LEU A 311 -25.41 17.77 3.23
CA LEU A 311 -24.19 17.10 2.79
C LEU A 311 -23.05 18.09 2.57
N LEU A 312 -21.95 17.89 3.31
CA LEU A 312 -20.74 18.70 3.26
C LEU A 312 -19.65 18.02 2.42
N THR A 313 -19.51 16.70 2.48
CA THR A 313 -18.50 15.98 1.68
C THR A 313 -19.13 14.84 0.91
N LEU A 314 -18.81 14.78 -0.38
CA LEU A 314 -19.19 13.70 -1.29
C LEU A 314 -17.97 13.33 -2.14
N GLY A 315 -17.42 12.14 -1.91
CA GLY A 315 -16.20 11.71 -2.61
C GLY A 315 -16.42 11.50 -4.10
N ARG A 316 -17.47 10.74 -4.47
CA ARG A 316 -17.78 10.37 -5.85
C ARG A 316 -19.27 10.46 -6.14
N PHE A 317 -19.61 11.14 -7.24
CA PHE A 317 -20.95 11.19 -7.83
C PHE A 317 -20.94 10.50 -9.19
N VAL A 318 -21.59 9.33 -9.28
CA VAL A 318 -21.75 8.56 -10.52
C VAL A 318 -23.07 8.93 -11.20
N VAL A 319 -23.01 9.57 -12.37
CA VAL A 319 -24.22 10.01 -13.10
C VAL A 319 -25.00 8.79 -13.58
N GLY A 320 -26.28 8.70 -13.20
CA GLY A 320 -27.16 7.58 -13.58
C GLY A 320 -27.69 7.68 -15.00
N LYS A 321 -27.86 6.54 -15.68
CA LYS A 321 -28.35 6.49 -17.07
C LYS A 321 -29.86 6.63 -17.17
N ASP A 322 -30.62 5.91 -16.34
CA ASP A 322 -32.10 5.87 -16.41
C ASP A 322 -32.76 5.90 -15.03
N SER A 323 -32.34 5.00 -14.13
CA SER A 323 -32.89 4.82 -12.79
C SER A 323 -32.11 5.56 -11.69
N GLY A 324 -30.93 6.08 -11.97
CA GLY A 324 -30.12 6.83 -11.01
C GLY A 324 -30.38 8.34 -10.99
N SER A 325 -29.60 9.04 -10.15
CA SER A 325 -29.59 10.50 -10.04
C SER A 325 -28.92 11.14 -11.26
N GLY A 326 -29.59 12.17 -11.80
CA GLY A 326 -29.03 13.03 -12.84
C GLY A 326 -28.14 14.12 -12.26
N LEU A 327 -27.29 14.70 -13.11
CA LEU A 327 -26.29 15.69 -12.72
C LEU A 327 -26.90 16.95 -12.08
N ARG A 328 -28.11 17.34 -12.49
CA ARG A 328 -28.89 18.46 -11.91
C ARG A 328 -29.13 18.34 -10.40
N GLU A 329 -29.08 17.13 -9.82
CA GLU A 329 -29.28 16.95 -8.39
C GLU A 329 -28.15 17.56 -7.56
N LEU A 330 -26.95 17.75 -8.14
CA LEU A 330 -25.84 18.44 -7.49
C LEU A 330 -26.14 19.92 -7.20
N LYS A 331 -27.13 20.53 -7.86
CA LYS A 331 -27.52 21.93 -7.66
C LYS A 331 -27.81 22.26 -6.19
N SER A 332 -28.53 21.39 -5.49
CA SER A 332 -28.92 21.64 -4.10
C SER A 332 -27.79 21.42 -3.11
N LEU A 333 -26.69 20.77 -3.53
CA LEU A 333 -25.53 20.46 -2.70
C LEU A 333 -24.49 21.61 -2.77
N ALA A 334 -24.91 22.82 -2.42
CA ALA A 334 -24.09 24.04 -2.59
C ALA A 334 -22.90 24.13 -1.62
N HIS A 335 -22.97 23.41 -0.48
CA HIS A 335 -21.95 23.48 0.58
C HIS A 335 -20.89 22.37 0.50
N LEU A 336 -20.82 21.65 -0.63
CA LEU A 336 -19.80 20.62 -0.82
C LEU A 336 -18.40 21.21 -0.70
N GLN A 337 -17.55 20.51 0.03
CA GLN A 337 -16.16 20.88 0.30
C GLN A 337 -15.22 19.69 0.10
N GLY A 338 -13.93 19.99 -0.08
CA GLY A 338 -12.89 18.97 -0.27
C GLY A 338 -12.83 18.47 -1.72
N THR A 339 -12.75 17.16 -1.90
CA THR A 339 -12.60 16.52 -3.21
C THR A 339 -13.93 15.99 -3.73
N LEU A 340 -14.27 16.30 -4.98
CA LEU A 340 -15.43 15.74 -5.67
C LEU A 340 -15.00 15.09 -6.99
N ARG A 341 -15.30 13.80 -7.15
CA ARG A 341 -15.19 13.09 -8.43
C ARG A 341 -16.57 12.95 -9.07
N ILE A 342 -16.72 13.36 -10.31
CA ILE A 342 -17.93 13.15 -11.10
C ILE A 342 -17.58 12.19 -12.24
N SER A 343 -18.22 11.02 -12.25
CA SER A 343 -17.95 9.97 -13.24
C SER A 343 -19.19 9.57 -14.01
N LYS A 344 -18.95 8.88 -15.13
CA LYS A 344 -19.96 8.48 -16.10
C LYS A 344 -20.70 9.67 -16.72
N LEU A 345 -19.99 10.76 -16.99
CA LEU A 345 -20.57 11.98 -17.56
C LEU A 345 -21.22 11.76 -18.93
N GLU A 346 -20.88 10.67 -19.64
CA GLU A 346 -21.56 10.22 -20.85
C GLU A 346 -23.05 9.86 -20.65
N ASN A 347 -23.49 9.66 -19.41
CA ASN A 347 -24.90 9.39 -19.09
C ASN A 347 -25.76 10.67 -19.03
N VAL A 348 -25.16 11.86 -19.15
CA VAL A 348 -25.90 13.12 -19.23
C VAL A 348 -26.77 13.13 -20.49
N LYS A 349 -28.08 13.38 -20.32
CA LYS A 349 -29.05 13.39 -21.44
C LYS A 349 -29.20 14.76 -22.08
N ASP A 350 -29.07 15.82 -21.29
CA ASP A 350 -29.24 17.20 -21.72
C ASP A 350 -28.03 18.01 -21.27
N VAL A 351 -27.42 18.76 -22.19
CA VAL A 351 -26.22 19.58 -21.92
C VAL A 351 -26.50 20.64 -20.83
N GLY A 352 -27.73 21.13 -20.72
CA GLY A 352 -28.16 22.06 -19.68
C GLY A 352 -28.09 21.46 -18.27
N ASP A 353 -28.24 20.14 -18.10
CA ASP A 353 -28.07 19.48 -16.80
C ASP A 353 -26.63 19.65 -16.25
N ALA A 354 -25.63 19.83 -17.13
CA ALA A 354 -24.25 20.15 -16.73
C ALA A 354 -24.11 21.57 -16.16
N CYS A 355 -24.82 22.54 -16.74
CA CYS A 355 -24.88 23.90 -16.20
C CYS A 355 -25.63 23.94 -14.85
N GLU A 356 -26.71 23.17 -14.74
CA GLU A 356 -27.50 23.05 -13.50
C GLU A 356 -26.72 22.40 -12.34
N ALA A 357 -25.62 21.68 -12.61
CA ALA A 357 -24.73 21.17 -11.56
C ALA A 357 -24.10 22.29 -10.70
N GLN A 358 -23.95 23.50 -11.28
CA GLN A 358 -23.42 24.71 -10.65
C GLN A 358 -22.09 24.48 -9.90
N LEU A 359 -21.10 23.85 -10.55
CA LEU A 359 -19.79 23.58 -9.93
C LEU A 359 -19.04 24.88 -9.60
N ASN A 360 -19.24 25.93 -10.38
CA ASN A 360 -18.75 27.28 -10.10
C ASN A 360 -19.25 27.85 -8.76
N ASN A 361 -20.40 27.43 -8.26
CA ASN A 361 -20.92 27.90 -6.97
C ASN A 361 -20.38 27.09 -5.78
N LYS A 362 -19.65 25.99 -6.03
CA LYS A 362 -19.09 25.10 -5.00
C LYS A 362 -17.72 25.58 -4.55
N VAL A 363 -17.68 26.78 -3.97
CA VAL A 363 -16.46 27.54 -3.63
C VAL A 363 -15.53 26.83 -2.64
N ASN A 364 -16.03 25.85 -1.88
CA ASN A 364 -15.26 25.11 -0.88
C ASN A 364 -14.59 23.83 -1.43
N LEU A 365 -14.74 23.54 -2.73
CA LEU A 365 -14.05 22.42 -3.37
C LEU A 365 -12.56 22.75 -3.54
N ARG A 366 -11.71 21.87 -3.02
CA ARG A 366 -10.26 21.88 -3.21
C ARG A 366 -9.87 21.16 -4.48
N ALA A 367 -10.50 20.01 -4.74
CA ALA A 367 -10.12 19.12 -5.83
C ALA A 367 -11.35 18.68 -6.63
N LEU A 368 -11.22 18.63 -7.96
CA LEU A 368 -12.29 18.22 -8.86
C LEU A 368 -11.75 17.23 -9.90
N LEU A 369 -12.43 16.08 -10.00
CA LEU A 369 -12.12 15.04 -10.96
C LEU A 369 -13.31 14.83 -11.89
N LEU A 370 -13.13 15.02 -13.20
CA LEU A 370 -14.17 14.88 -14.21
C LEU A 370 -13.85 13.69 -15.12
N GLU A 371 -14.73 12.69 -15.13
CA GLU A 371 -14.48 11.42 -15.82
C GLU A 371 -15.59 11.08 -16.82
N TRP A 372 -15.18 10.94 -18.08
CA TRP A 372 -15.96 10.44 -19.19
C TRP A 372 -15.47 9.03 -19.56
N SER A 373 -16.36 8.04 -19.71
CA SER A 373 -15.90 6.69 -20.02
C SER A 373 -15.49 6.58 -21.50
N ALA A 374 -14.19 6.40 -21.74
CA ALA A 374 -13.58 6.32 -23.06
C ALA A 374 -13.89 5.03 -23.86
N ARG A 375 -15.02 4.35 -23.60
CA ARG A 375 -15.35 3.02 -24.15
C ARG A 375 -16.20 3.04 -25.43
N CYS A 376 -16.69 4.20 -25.86
CA CYS A 376 -17.48 4.28 -27.09
C CYS A 376 -16.62 4.82 -28.24
N VAL A 377 -16.76 4.24 -29.44
CA VAL A 377 -16.41 4.92 -30.68
C VAL A 377 -17.56 5.90 -30.91
N PRO A 378 -17.37 7.21 -30.68
CA PRO A 378 -18.47 8.16 -30.79
C PRO A 378 -18.85 8.31 -32.27
N ASN A 379 -20.15 8.35 -32.55
CA ASN A 379 -20.62 8.97 -33.79
C ASN A 379 -20.39 10.50 -33.70
N LEU A 380 -20.35 11.21 -34.83
CA LEU A 380 -20.06 12.66 -34.89
C LEU A 380 -20.91 13.49 -33.90
N ASP A 381 -22.20 13.19 -33.74
CA ASP A 381 -23.10 13.89 -32.81
C ASP A 381 -22.70 13.69 -31.33
N GLN A 382 -22.12 12.53 -31.00
CA GLN A 382 -21.65 12.21 -29.65
C GLN A 382 -20.31 12.90 -29.33
N CYS A 383 -19.50 13.20 -30.36
CA CYS A 383 -18.27 13.98 -30.22
C CYS A 383 -18.53 15.42 -29.80
N GLU A 384 -19.44 16.12 -30.48
CA GLU A 384 -19.80 17.51 -30.14
C GLU A 384 -20.46 17.58 -28.74
N PHE A 385 -21.27 16.58 -28.41
CA PHE A 385 -21.94 16.48 -27.13
C PHE A 385 -20.97 16.39 -25.95
N GLU A 386 -19.93 15.56 -26.07
CA GLU A 386 -18.88 15.40 -25.06
C GLU A 386 -18.22 16.74 -24.69
N THR A 387 -17.72 17.47 -25.69
CA THR A 387 -17.05 18.76 -25.48
C THR A 387 -18.02 19.80 -24.89
N ARG A 388 -19.28 19.79 -25.34
CA ARG A 388 -20.32 20.70 -24.82
C ARG A 388 -20.66 20.44 -23.36
N VAL A 389 -20.73 19.18 -22.92
CA VAL A 389 -20.93 18.83 -21.50
C VAL A 389 -19.76 19.36 -20.67
N LEU A 390 -18.52 19.08 -21.07
CA LEU A 390 -17.32 19.56 -20.35
C LEU A 390 -17.33 21.08 -20.17
N ASN A 391 -17.58 21.81 -21.26
CA ASN A 391 -17.61 23.27 -21.27
C ASN A 391 -18.70 23.87 -20.37
N MET A 392 -19.82 23.16 -20.18
CA MET A 392 -20.95 23.62 -19.37
C MET A 392 -20.82 23.31 -17.89
N LEU A 393 -19.93 22.38 -17.49
CA LEU A 393 -19.69 22.05 -16.08
C LEU A 393 -19.10 23.21 -15.28
N LYS A 394 -18.28 24.06 -15.91
CA LYS A 394 -17.71 25.31 -15.35
C LYS A 394 -17.24 25.17 -13.88
N PRO A 395 -16.16 24.41 -13.61
CA PRO A 395 -15.50 24.38 -12.30
C PRO A 395 -15.21 25.76 -11.73
N HIS A 396 -15.18 25.83 -10.40
CA HIS A 396 -14.74 27.04 -9.71
C HIS A 396 -13.24 27.29 -9.92
N ARG A 397 -12.83 28.55 -10.05
CA ARG A 397 -11.45 28.94 -10.39
C ARG A 397 -10.42 28.69 -9.27
N ASP A 398 -10.88 28.53 -8.03
CA ASP A 398 -10.00 28.34 -6.86
C ASP A 398 -9.65 26.87 -6.58
N VAL A 399 -10.05 25.95 -7.47
CA VAL A 399 -9.65 24.53 -7.39
C VAL A 399 -8.13 24.41 -7.44
N GLN A 400 -7.57 23.60 -6.55
CA GLN A 400 -6.14 23.33 -6.43
C GLN A 400 -5.73 22.09 -7.24
N ASP A 401 -6.59 21.08 -7.28
CA ASP A 401 -6.30 19.82 -7.97
C ASP A 401 -7.38 19.56 -9.02
N LEU A 402 -7.00 19.57 -10.30
CA LEU A 402 -7.92 19.34 -11.42
C LEU A 402 -7.48 18.11 -12.22
N THR A 403 -8.41 17.18 -12.42
CA THR A 403 -8.15 16.00 -13.24
C THR A 403 -9.27 15.78 -14.23
N ILE A 404 -8.91 15.57 -15.49
CA ILE A 404 -9.84 15.37 -16.62
C ILE A 404 -9.48 14.04 -17.29
N ILE A 405 -10.46 13.13 -17.36
CA ILE A 405 -10.25 11.75 -17.80
C ILE A 405 -11.23 11.38 -18.92
N GLY A 406 -10.69 10.84 -20.00
CA GLY A 406 -11.44 10.13 -21.04
C GLY A 406 -12.16 11.00 -22.07
N TYR A 407 -11.92 12.30 -22.06
CA TYR A 407 -12.45 13.25 -23.04
C TYR A 407 -11.67 13.17 -24.36
N GLY A 408 -11.95 12.14 -25.16
CA GLY A 408 -11.21 11.84 -26.38
C GLY A 408 -11.41 12.85 -27.51
N GLU A 409 -12.56 13.51 -27.55
CA GLU A 409 -12.97 14.42 -28.62
C GLU A 409 -12.66 15.89 -28.30
N TRP A 410 -12.11 16.15 -27.11
CA TRP A 410 -11.70 17.47 -26.68
C TRP A 410 -10.47 17.97 -27.45
N GLU A 411 -10.65 19.00 -28.28
CA GLU A 411 -9.60 19.49 -29.20
C GLU A 411 -8.79 20.67 -28.65
N GLU A 412 -9.46 21.64 -28.01
CA GLU A 412 -8.83 22.86 -27.52
C GLU A 412 -9.01 23.02 -26.01
N TRP A 413 -7.93 23.40 -25.32
CA TRP A 413 -7.99 23.80 -23.92
C TRP A 413 -8.81 25.10 -23.78
N ILE A 414 -10.13 24.98 -23.69
CA ILE A 414 -11.02 26.11 -23.43
C ILE A 414 -11.34 26.08 -21.94
N PRO A 415 -10.96 27.11 -21.16
CA PRO A 415 -11.33 27.18 -19.76
C PRO A 415 -12.85 27.16 -19.69
N CYS A 416 -13.39 26.18 -18.96
CA CYS A 416 -14.81 26.04 -18.74
C CYS A 416 -15.38 27.33 -18.08
N GLY A 417 -15.76 28.33 -18.88
CA GLY A 417 -16.47 29.53 -18.46
C GLY A 417 -15.79 30.90 -18.62
N ALA A 418 -14.60 31.04 -19.20
CA ALA A 418 -14.08 32.39 -19.47
C ALA A 418 -14.61 32.91 -20.81
N GLY A 419 -15.34 34.02 -20.77
CA GLY A 419 -15.34 34.94 -21.90
C GLY A 419 -13.91 35.43 -22.16
N GLU A 420 -13.70 35.95 -23.36
CA GLU A 420 -12.44 36.49 -23.86
C GLU A 420 -11.68 37.33 -22.79
N GLU A 421 -10.37 37.12 -22.71
CA GLU A 421 -9.37 37.96 -22.00
C GLU A 421 -9.27 37.87 -20.45
N VAL A 422 -9.15 36.67 -19.86
CA VAL A 422 -8.61 36.52 -18.49
C VAL A 422 -7.35 35.65 -18.52
N ASP A 423 -6.18 36.30 -18.41
CA ASP A 423 -4.85 35.67 -18.44
C ASP A 423 -4.57 34.69 -17.28
N GLU A 424 -5.38 34.68 -16.21
CA GLU A 424 -5.21 33.82 -15.03
C GLU A 424 -6.31 32.77 -14.92
N VAL A 425 -6.07 31.63 -15.57
CA VAL A 425 -6.93 30.44 -15.52
C VAL A 425 -6.46 29.53 -14.38
N PHE A 426 -7.30 29.35 -13.35
CA PHE A 426 -7.01 28.59 -12.11
C PHE A 426 -5.77 29.09 -11.33
N PRO A 427 -5.82 30.28 -10.70
CA PRO A 427 -4.66 30.87 -10.00
C PRO A 427 -4.15 30.07 -8.79
N LYS A 428 -4.91 29.10 -8.28
CA LYS A 428 -4.55 28.26 -7.13
C LYS A 428 -4.17 26.82 -7.51
N LEU A 429 -4.08 26.52 -8.81
CA LEU A 429 -3.83 25.17 -9.30
C LEU A 429 -2.42 24.69 -8.93
N ARG A 430 -2.35 23.55 -8.23
CA ARG A 430 -1.14 22.85 -7.81
C ARG A 430 -0.95 21.54 -8.54
N MET A 431 -2.03 20.84 -8.84
CA MET A 431 -2.00 19.57 -9.57
C MET A 431 -2.90 19.63 -10.81
N LEU A 432 -2.34 19.26 -11.96
CA LEU A 432 -3.08 19.07 -13.20
C LEU A 432 -2.81 17.67 -13.76
N SER A 433 -3.87 16.87 -13.95
CA SER A 433 -3.79 15.54 -14.55
C SER A 433 -4.74 15.38 -15.74
N LEU A 434 -4.20 15.01 -16.90
CA LEU A 434 -4.93 14.82 -18.15
C LEU A 434 -4.75 13.39 -18.65
N VAL A 435 -5.84 12.64 -18.70
CA VAL A 435 -5.80 11.20 -19.01
C VAL A 435 -6.72 10.88 -20.18
N LYS A 436 -6.18 10.25 -21.23
CA LYS A 436 -6.91 9.80 -22.43
C LYS A 436 -7.62 10.93 -23.20
N CYS A 437 -7.06 12.14 -23.19
CA CYS A 437 -7.56 13.29 -23.96
C CYS A 437 -6.91 13.34 -25.36
N ARG A 438 -7.29 12.41 -26.25
CA ARG A 438 -6.50 12.05 -27.44
C ARG A 438 -6.42 13.14 -28.51
N LYS A 439 -7.49 13.90 -28.75
CA LYS A 439 -7.53 14.97 -29.76
C LYS A 439 -6.99 16.31 -29.27
N LEU A 440 -6.69 16.43 -27.97
CA LEU A 440 -6.27 17.67 -27.35
C LEU A 440 -4.97 18.16 -28.00
N GLN A 441 -5.03 19.38 -28.52
CA GLN A 441 -3.95 20.04 -29.27
C GLN A 441 -3.63 21.40 -28.64
N GLY A 442 -2.50 21.97 -29.02
CA GLY A 442 -2.02 23.26 -28.51
C GLY A 442 -1.12 23.13 -27.28
N THR A 443 -0.99 24.22 -26.53
CA THR A 443 -0.12 24.36 -25.36
C THR A 443 -0.94 24.53 -24.09
N LEU A 444 -0.42 24.08 -22.94
CA LEU A 444 -1.02 24.38 -21.64
C LEU A 444 -1.05 25.90 -21.37
N PRO A 445 -1.94 26.39 -20.48
CA PRO A 445 -1.98 27.81 -20.10
C PRO A 445 -0.62 28.34 -19.63
N LYS A 446 -0.27 29.55 -20.09
CA LYS A 446 1.06 30.15 -19.88
C LYS A 446 1.34 30.62 -18.44
N ARG A 447 0.35 30.64 -17.53
CA ARG A 447 0.46 31.22 -16.17
C ARG A 447 -0.03 30.26 -15.08
N LEU A 448 0.54 29.05 -15.02
CA LEU A 448 0.30 28.08 -13.94
C LEU A 448 1.44 28.12 -12.91
N LEU A 449 1.60 29.27 -12.24
CA LEU A 449 2.78 29.56 -11.41
C LEU A 449 2.90 28.70 -10.14
N LEU A 450 1.77 28.19 -9.62
CA LEU A 450 1.72 27.34 -8.43
C LEU A 450 1.69 25.84 -8.75
N LEU A 451 1.83 25.46 -10.02
CA LEU A 451 1.73 24.06 -10.44
C LEU A 451 2.94 23.28 -9.97
N GLU A 452 2.71 22.38 -9.01
CA GLU A 452 3.70 21.49 -8.40
C GLU A 452 3.78 20.15 -9.16
N THR A 453 2.64 19.67 -9.69
CA THR A 453 2.55 18.36 -10.36
C THR A 453 1.80 18.45 -11.69
N LEU A 454 2.40 17.90 -12.75
CA LEU A 454 1.79 17.76 -14.07
C LEU A 454 1.84 16.29 -14.53
N GLU A 455 0.66 15.69 -14.73
CA GLU A 455 0.51 14.33 -15.23
C GLU A 455 -0.26 14.33 -16.56
N ILE A 456 0.34 13.71 -17.59
CA ILE A 456 -0.26 13.60 -18.91
C ILE A 456 -0.18 12.13 -19.34
N THR A 457 -1.31 11.50 -19.59
CA THR A 457 -1.38 10.09 -19.99
C THR A 457 -2.28 9.92 -21.22
N SER A 458 -1.80 9.24 -22.26
CA SER A 458 -2.52 8.91 -23.50
C SER A 458 -3.14 10.14 -24.19
N CYS A 459 -2.37 11.23 -24.31
CA CYS A 459 -2.76 12.47 -24.98
C CYS A 459 -1.95 12.64 -26.28
N ASP A 460 -2.28 11.84 -27.30
CA ASP A 460 -1.43 11.59 -28.47
C ASP A 460 -1.05 12.84 -29.28
N LYS A 461 -1.95 13.83 -29.38
CA LYS A 461 -1.73 15.06 -30.17
C LYS A 461 -1.18 16.23 -29.35
N LEU A 462 -1.11 16.10 -28.03
CA LEU A 462 -0.70 17.19 -27.15
C LEU A 462 0.80 17.43 -27.27
N LEU A 463 1.18 18.67 -27.60
CA LEU A 463 2.56 19.12 -27.54
C LEU A 463 2.79 19.69 -26.13
N VAL A 464 3.53 18.95 -25.31
CA VAL A 464 3.86 19.41 -23.96
C VAL A 464 5.06 20.36 -24.06
N THR A 465 4.77 21.64 -24.28
CA THR A 465 5.76 22.72 -24.14
C THR A 465 5.78 23.17 -22.68
N ILE A 466 6.87 22.88 -21.98
CA ILE A 466 7.04 23.32 -20.59
C ILE A 466 7.68 24.70 -20.63
N GLN A 467 6.86 25.73 -20.51
CA GLN A 467 7.30 27.12 -20.41
C GLN A 467 6.80 27.68 -19.08
N CYS A 468 7.69 28.25 -18.27
CA CYS A 468 7.35 29.00 -17.05
C CYS A 468 6.49 28.24 -16.01
N LEU A 469 6.95 27.05 -15.57
CA LEU A 469 6.39 26.31 -14.43
C LEU A 469 7.40 26.31 -13.27
N PRO A 470 7.60 27.43 -12.56
CA PRO A 470 8.69 27.59 -11.60
C PRO A 470 8.58 26.69 -10.37
N ALA A 471 7.36 26.27 -10.00
CA ALA A 471 7.08 25.42 -8.84
C ALA A 471 7.03 23.92 -9.16
N LEU A 472 7.25 23.52 -10.43
CA LEU A 472 7.05 22.13 -10.86
C LEU A 472 8.13 21.21 -10.28
N SER A 473 7.71 20.27 -9.43
CA SER A 473 8.58 19.27 -8.81
C SER A 473 8.40 17.87 -9.40
N GLU A 474 7.22 17.56 -9.93
CA GLU A 474 6.85 16.25 -10.47
C GLU A 474 6.30 16.39 -11.90
N LEU A 475 6.95 15.72 -12.86
CA LEU A 475 6.49 15.66 -14.24
C LEU A 475 6.39 14.21 -14.74
N ARG A 476 5.16 13.79 -15.05
CA ARG A 476 4.86 12.46 -15.57
C ARG A 476 4.17 12.53 -16.92
N ILE A 477 4.78 11.90 -17.93
CA ILE A 477 4.25 11.86 -19.30
C ILE A 477 4.23 10.42 -19.81
N ASP A 478 3.04 9.86 -20.07
CA ASP A 478 2.86 8.55 -20.71
C ASP A 478 2.05 8.68 -22.00
N GLY A 479 2.68 8.54 -23.17
CA GLY A 479 1.99 8.56 -24.46
C GLY A 479 1.58 9.96 -24.90
N CYS A 480 2.57 10.72 -25.40
CA CYS A 480 2.41 11.98 -26.12
C CYS A 480 3.20 11.92 -27.44
N LYS A 481 3.03 12.92 -28.32
CA LYS A 481 3.79 12.99 -29.58
C LYS A 481 5.29 13.16 -29.30
N ARG A 482 5.65 14.20 -28.54
CA ARG A 482 7.02 14.58 -28.19
C ARG A 482 7.01 15.51 -26.98
N VAL A 483 8.03 15.41 -26.14
CA VAL A 483 8.26 16.33 -25.01
C VAL A 483 9.30 17.36 -25.47
N VAL A 484 8.99 18.65 -25.36
CA VAL A 484 9.92 19.72 -25.73
C VAL A 484 10.19 20.59 -24.52
N PHE A 485 11.42 20.49 -24.01
CA PHE A 485 11.98 21.45 -23.06
C PHE A 485 12.46 22.65 -23.86
N SER A 486 11.71 23.75 -23.88
CA SER A 486 12.11 24.99 -24.56
C SER A 486 12.62 26.01 -23.55
N SER A 487 13.87 26.45 -23.69
CA SER A 487 14.32 27.67 -23.03
C SER A 487 13.70 28.89 -23.73
N PRO A 488 13.23 29.93 -23.01
CA PRO A 488 12.59 31.11 -23.61
C PRO A 488 13.51 31.92 -24.53
N HIS A 489 14.80 31.63 -24.58
CA HIS A 489 15.77 32.34 -25.43
C HIS A 489 15.68 32.02 -26.93
N LEU A 490 14.85 31.06 -27.34
CA LEU A 490 14.68 30.70 -28.77
C LEU A 490 13.51 31.41 -29.47
N VAL A 491 12.73 32.25 -28.79
CA VAL A 491 11.71 33.10 -29.43
C VAL A 491 12.22 34.53 -29.53
N HIS A 492 13.09 34.80 -30.51
CA HIS A 492 13.24 36.17 -31.01
C HIS A 492 11.90 36.58 -31.64
N ILE A 493 11.14 37.46 -30.99
CA ILE A 493 10.41 38.63 -31.56
C ILE A 493 9.81 39.46 -30.41
N ALA A 494 10.01 40.77 -30.53
CA ALA A 494 9.80 41.87 -29.59
C ALA A 494 8.42 41.96 -28.90
N VAL A 495 8.40 42.13 -27.56
CA VAL A 495 7.53 43.06 -26.78
C VAL A 495 8.17 43.38 -25.40
N GLU A 496 8.26 44.67 -25.10
CA GLU A 496 8.48 45.45 -23.85
C GLU A 496 9.20 44.90 -22.57
N GLU A 497 10.11 45.76 -22.10
CA GLU A 497 11.17 45.65 -21.08
C GLU A 497 10.76 45.55 -19.58
N VAL A 498 9.65 44.92 -19.18
CA VAL A 498 9.29 44.85 -17.74
C VAL A 498 9.16 43.42 -17.16
N LEU A 499 9.21 42.36 -17.98
CA LEU A 499 9.10 40.97 -17.49
C LEU A 499 10.34 40.09 -17.76
N ALA A 500 11.44 40.66 -18.27
CA ALA A 500 12.65 39.91 -18.63
C ALA A 500 13.27 39.14 -17.45
N GLY A 501 13.07 39.57 -16.20
CA GLY A 501 13.59 38.88 -15.01
C GLY A 501 12.85 37.60 -14.59
N LEU A 502 11.67 37.29 -15.16
CA LEU A 502 10.87 36.12 -14.80
C LEU A 502 11.03 34.94 -15.77
N PHE A 503 11.65 35.16 -16.92
CA PHE A 503 11.84 34.14 -17.95
C PHE A 503 13.24 33.48 -17.89
N GLU A 504 14.12 33.86 -16.97
CA GLU A 504 15.50 33.36 -16.94
C GLU A 504 15.69 32.02 -16.21
N GLN A 505 14.66 31.42 -15.62
CA GLN A 505 14.80 30.20 -14.82
C GLN A 505 14.03 29.05 -15.44
N GLY A 506 14.72 27.94 -15.75
CA GLY A 506 14.12 26.73 -16.30
C GLY A 506 13.24 25.97 -15.30
N LEU A 507 13.61 24.74 -14.92
CA LEU A 507 12.82 23.89 -14.01
C LEU A 507 13.60 23.63 -12.70
N PRO A 508 13.80 24.66 -11.87
CA PRO A 508 14.73 24.60 -10.74
C PRO A 508 14.30 23.63 -9.64
N GLU A 509 13.00 23.40 -9.47
CA GLU A 509 12.44 22.54 -8.42
C GLU A 509 12.14 21.11 -8.91
N LEU A 510 12.41 20.77 -10.17
CA LEU A 510 12.06 19.44 -10.72
C LEU A 510 12.93 18.35 -10.09
N GLU A 511 12.31 17.48 -9.29
CA GLU A 511 12.97 16.36 -8.62
C GLU A 511 12.76 15.03 -9.36
N ASN A 512 11.58 14.84 -9.96
CA ASN A 512 11.19 13.59 -10.60
C ASN A 512 10.71 13.80 -12.04
N LEU A 513 11.31 13.05 -12.96
CA LEU A 513 10.96 13.05 -14.38
C LEU A 513 10.69 11.63 -14.86
N GLU A 514 9.43 11.36 -15.26
CA GLU A 514 9.01 10.09 -15.86
C GLU A 514 8.48 10.33 -17.29
N ILE A 515 9.12 9.67 -18.27
CA ILE A 515 8.70 9.70 -19.69
C ILE A 515 8.47 8.28 -20.17
N VAL A 516 7.25 7.99 -20.60
CA VAL A 516 6.78 6.68 -21.05
C VAL A 516 6.20 6.83 -22.46
N LYS A 517 6.56 5.96 -23.41
CA LYS A 517 6.00 5.92 -24.78
C LYS A 517 6.13 7.22 -25.58
N ALA A 518 7.27 7.90 -25.54
CA ALA A 518 7.54 9.02 -26.46
C ALA A 518 7.94 8.49 -27.85
N ARG A 519 7.05 8.65 -28.85
CA ARG A 519 7.17 7.96 -30.15
C ARG A 519 8.28 8.50 -31.05
N GLU A 520 8.49 9.81 -31.02
CA GLU A 520 9.44 10.54 -31.89
C GLU A 520 10.66 11.06 -31.11
N GLN A 521 10.98 10.46 -29.94
CA GLN A 521 12.07 10.94 -29.09
C GLN A 521 13.38 10.23 -29.43
N GLU A 522 14.30 10.94 -30.08
CA GLU A 522 15.64 10.40 -30.44
C GLU A 522 16.69 10.62 -29.33
N TYR A 523 16.62 11.78 -28.66
CA TYR A 523 17.52 12.20 -27.58
C TYR A 523 16.72 12.90 -26.50
N LEU A 524 17.10 12.77 -25.22
CA LEU A 524 16.41 13.48 -24.13
C LEU A 524 16.89 14.93 -24.02
N TRP A 525 18.20 15.14 -24.09
CA TRP A 525 18.85 16.45 -24.01
C TRP A 525 19.58 16.79 -25.30
N LEU A 526 19.31 17.98 -25.83
CA LEU A 526 20.02 18.54 -26.98
C LEU A 526 21.25 19.31 -26.49
N SER A 527 22.42 19.06 -27.10
CA SER A 527 23.72 19.67 -26.76
C SER A 527 23.73 21.20 -26.77
N GLU A 528 22.85 21.83 -27.55
CA GLU A 528 22.72 23.30 -27.63
C GLU A 528 21.98 23.93 -26.44
N THR A 529 21.43 23.12 -25.54
CA THR A 529 20.62 23.60 -24.41
C THR A 529 21.44 23.65 -23.12
N ARG A 530 21.42 24.79 -22.40
CA ARG A 530 21.92 24.86 -21.02
C ARG A 530 21.01 24.14 -20.00
N LEU A 531 20.09 23.31 -20.48
CA LEU A 531 19.07 22.61 -19.68
C LEU A 531 19.64 21.76 -18.53
N PRO A 532 20.82 21.11 -18.62
CA PRO A 532 21.40 20.42 -17.47
C PRO A 532 21.72 21.37 -16.29
N GLN A 533 21.97 22.66 -16.54
CA GLN A 533 22.11 23.68 -15.51
C GLN A 533 20.76 24.19 -14.97
N ASP A 534 19.67 23.90 -15.66
CA ASP A 534 18.31 24.34 -15.35
C ASP A 534 17.50 23.29 -14.56
N ILE A 535 17.93 22.03 -14.51
CA ILE A 535 17.30 20.92 -13.78
C ILE A 535 18.21 20.40 -12.65
N ARG A 536 18.77 21.32 -11.85
CA ARG A 536 19.78 20.99 -10.81
C ARG A 536 19.24 20.11 -9.69
N SER A 537 17.93 20.08 -9.50
CA SER A 537 17.27 19.36 -8.42
C SER A 537 16.86 17.93 -8.79
N LEU A 538 17.10 17.48 -10.04
CA LEU A 538 16.65 16.17 -10.50
C LEU A 538 17.31 15.05 -9.68
N ASN A 539 16.47 14.26 -9.03
CA ASN A 539 16.84 13.11 -8.23
C ASN A 539 16.52 11.80 -8.98
N ARG A 540 15.35 11.73 -9.63
CA ARG A 540 14.85 10.53 -10.29
C ARG A 540 14.57 10.75 -11.77
N LEU A 541 15.17 9.91 -12.62
CA LEU A 541 14.92 9.87 -14.05
C LEU A 541 14.48 8.48 -14.50
N GLN A 542 13.27 8.37 -15.04
CA GLN A 542 12.74 7.13 -15.61
C GLN A 542 12.29 7.36 -17.05
N ILE A 543 12.82 6.57 -17.97
CA ILE A 543 12.45 6.59 -19.38
C ILE A 543 12.06 5.19 -19.82
N SER A 544 10.88 5.05 -20.39
CA SER A 544 10.39 3.74 -20.83
C SER A 544 9.68 3.75 -22.18
N ARG A 545 9.81 2.66 -22.93
CA ARG A 545 9.12 2.40 -24.21
C ARG A 545 9.31 3.52 -25.24
N CYS A 546 10.52 4.09 -25.31
CA CYS A 546 10.91 5.10 -26.29
C CYS A 546 11.74 4.42 -27.40
N PRO A 547 11.12 3.91 -28.48
CA PRO A 547 11.80 3.03 -29.43
C PRO A 547 12.87 3.74 -30.27
N GLN A 548 12.71 5.04 -30.50
CA GLN A 548 13.68 5.84 -31.27
C GLN A 548 14.81 6.41 -30.40
N LEU A 549 14.81 6.19 -29.08
CA LEU A 549 15.82 6.75 -28.19
C LEU A 549 17.18 6.10 -28.45
N ILE A 550 18.10 6.85 -29.06
CA ILE A 550 19.44 6.35 -29.40
C ILE A 550 20.40 6.50 -28.20
N SER A 551 20.30 7.63 -27.49
CA SER A 551 21.07 7.95 -26.29
C SER A 551 20.39 9.06 -25.48
N LEU A 552 20.82 9.26 -24.23
CA LEU A 552 20.27 10.33 -23.37
C LEU A 552 20.69 11.74 -23.84
N VAL A 553 21.88 11.88 -24.43
CA VAL A 553 22.46 13.15 -24.88
C VAL A 553 22.86 13.04 -26.35
N THR A 554 22.74 14.12 -27.11
CA THR A 554 23.34 14.21 -28.45
C THR A 554 24.87 14.19 -28.36
N VAL A 555 25.55 13.47 -29.27
CA VAL A 555 27.01 13.51 -29.39
C VAL A 555 27.37 14.41 -30.55
N GLU A 556 28.18 15.45 -30.32
CA GLU A 556 28.97 16.05 -31.40
C GLU A 556 30.42 16.31 -30.98
N GLU A 557 31.24 16.43 -32.01
CA GLU A 557 32.64 16.07 -32.10
C GLU A 557 33.59 17.07 -31.44
N HIS A 558 34.69 16.54 -30.89
CA HIS A 558 35.99 17.18 -30.79
C HIS A 558 36.25 18.44 -29.95
N ASP A 559 35.29 19.06 -29.27
CA ASP A 559 35.59 20.16 -28.33
C ASP A 559 35.52 19.74 -26.84
N GLN A 560 36.45 20.29 -26.06
CA GLN A 560 36.87 19.87 -24.71
C GLN A 560 35.85 20.10 -23.57
N GLN A 561 34.54 20.08 -23.85
CA GLN A 561 33.50 20.23 -22.84
C GLN A 561 32.56 19.00 -22.86
N GLN A 562 32.70 18.14 -21.84
CA GLN A 562 31.82 16.99 -21.66
C GLN A 562 30.39 17.47 -21.34
N PRO A 563 29.34 16.87 -21.92
CA PRO A 563 27.97 17.18 -21.53
C PRO A 563 27.74 16.83 -20.05
N GLU A 564 27.38 17.84 -19.25
CA GLU A 564 27.08 17.66 -17.83
C GLU A 564 25.70 17.03 -17.67
N LEU A 565 25.61 15.96 -16.87
CA LEU A 565 24.36 15.38 -16.40
C LEU A 565 24.01 15.95 -15.01
N PRO A 566 22.74 15.94 -14.59
CA PRO A 566 22.34 16.48 -13.29
C PRO A 566 23.04 15.74 -12.13
N CYS A 567 23.94 16.44 -11.42
CA CYS A 567 24.84 15.85 -10.43
C CYS A 567 24.14 15.23 -9.19
N ARG A 568 22.85 15.54 -8.98
CA ARG A 568 22.04 15.04 -7.86
C ARG A 568 21.25 13.77 -8.16
N LEU A 569 21.34 13.24 -9.38
CA LEU A 569 20.57 12.06 -9.78
C LEU A 569 20.97 10.85 -8.93
N GLN A 570 20.01 10.26 -8.19
CA GLN A 570 20.21 9.06 -7.36
C GLN A 570 19.66 7.80 -8.03
N PHE A 571 18.60 7.94 -8.84
CA PHE A 571 17.92 6.82 -9.50
C PHE A 571 17.80 7.04 -11.00
N LEU A 572 18.29 6.07 -11.78
CA LEU A 572 18.17 6.03 -13.23
C LEU A 572 17.53 4.71 -13.69
N GLU A 573 16.42 4.80 -14.41
CA GLU A 573 15.77 3.64 -15.04
C GLU A 573 15.55 3.86 -16.54
N LEU A 574 15.99 2.89 -17.35
CA LEU A 574 15.78 2.83 -18.79
C LEU A 574 15.11 1.51 -19.14
N SER A 575 13.87 1.54 -19.62
CA SER A 575 13.12 0.31 -19.92
C SER A 575 12.51 0.25 -21.33
N CYS A 576 12.62 -0.88 -22.02
CA CYS A 576 12.07 -1.11 -23.36
C CYS A 576 12.48 -0.03 -24.41
N CYS A 577 13.71 0.46 -24.36
CA CYS A 577 14.25 1.43 -25.33
C CYS A 577 15.02 0.67 -26.43
N GLU A 578 14.29 0.17 -27.43
CA GLU A 578 14.86 -0.71 -28.48
C GLU A 578 15.99 -0.05 -29.31
N GLY A 579 15.93 1.27 -29.52
CA GLY A 579 16.97 2.03 -30.22
C GLY A 579 18.23 2.31 -29.39
N LEU A 580 18.23 2.00 -28.09
CA LEU A 580 19.32 2.32 -27.18
C LEU A 580 20.49 1.37 -27.43
N THR A 581 21.51 1.87 -28.12
CA THR A 581 22.71 1.08 -28.46
C THR A 581 23.86 1.29 -27.48
N ARG A 582 23.92 2.46 -26.82
CA ARG A 582 25.01 2.85 -25.93
C ARG A 582 24.55 3.85 -24.87
N LEU A 583 25.16 3.73 -23.70
CA LEU A 583 25.04 4.70 -22.62
C LEU A 583 26.18 5.75 -22.69
N PRO A 584 25.92 7.03 -22.37
CA PRO A 584 26.95 8.07 -22.45
C PRO A 584 27.98 7.91 -21.33
N GLN A 585 29.26 8.24 -21.63
CA GLN A 585 30.33 8.27 -20.62
C GLN A 585 30.04 9.27 -19.49
N ALA A 586 29.23 10.30 -19.75
CA ALA A 586 28.79 11.26 -18.74
C ALA A 586 28.03 10.61 -17.57
N LEU A 587 27.45 9.40 -17.72
CA LEU A 587 26.87 8.69 -16.57
C LEU A 587 27.88 8.43 -15.44
N LEU A 588 29.17 8.36 -15.79
CA LEU A 588 30.27 8.17 -14.85
C LEU A 588 30.51 9.41 -13.98
N THR A 589 30.02 10.59 -14.38
CA THR A 589 30.16 11.83 -13.60
C THR A 589 29.07 11.99 -12.53
N LEU A 590 28.07 11.09 -12.51
CA LEU A 590 26.96 11.09 -11.55
C LEU A 590 27.42 10.56 -10.18
N SER A 591 28.12 11.40 -9.42
CA SER A 591 28.64 11.05 -8.10
C SER A 591 27.57 10.73 -7.05
N SER A 592 26.31 11.09 -7.28
CA SER A 592 25.18 10.82 -6.37
C SER A 592 24.36 9.58 -6.76
N LEU A 593 24.68 8.90 -7.87
CA LEU A 593 23.87 7.79 -8.38
C LEU A 593 23.99 6.56 -7.47
N THR A 594 22.87 6.12 -6.88
CA THR A 594 22.81 4.97 -5.97
C THR A 594 22.23 3.73 -6.63
N GLU A 595 21.34 3.90 -7.60
CA GLU A 595 20.64 2.79 -8.26
C GLU A 595 20.51 3.01 -9.77
N MET A 596 20.83 1.96 -10.53
CA MET A 596 20.70 1.92 -12.00
C MET A 596 19.92 0.68 -12.42
N ARG A 597 18.88 0.90 -13.24
CA ARG A 597 17.98 -0.15 -13.74
C ARG A 597 17.87 -0.09 -15.26
N ILE A 598 18.14 -1.19 -15.94
CA ILE A 598 18.04 -1.29 -17.39
C ILE A 598 17.26 -2.55 -17.74
N HIS A 599 16.12 -2.39 -18.43
CA HIS A 599 15.20 -3.49 -18.74
C HIS A 599 14.83 -3.48 -20.22
N GLY A 600 14.82 -4.61 -20.92
CA GLY A 600 14.29 -4.71 -22.29
C GLY A 600 14.99 -3.81 -23.32
N CYS A 601 16.25 -3.44 -23.10
CA CYS A 601 17.06 -2.66 -24.03
C CYS A 601 17.87 -3.60 -24.93
N ALA A 602 17.19 -4.28 -25.87
CA ALA A 602 17.74 -5.39 -26.64
C ALA A 602 18.97 -5.02 -27.50
N SER A 603 19.09 -3.76 -27.95
CA SER A 603 20.21 -3.28 -28.78
C SER A 603 21.44 -2.84 -27.96
N LEU A 604 21.38 -2.88 -26.63
CA LEU A 604 22.49 -2.44 -25.78
C LEU A 604 23.63 -3.47 -25.82
N VAL A 605 24.71 -3.13 -26.51
CA VAL A 605 25.84 -4.06 -26.75
C VAL A 605 26.84 -4.05 -25.59
N SER A 606 27.07 -2.89 -24.97
CA SER A 606 28.04 -2.77 -23.87
C SER A 606 27.80 -1.56 -22.98
N PHE A 607 28.30 -1.67 -21.74
CA PHE A 607 28.43 -0.55 -20.80
C PHE A 607 29.77 0.17 -20.98
N PRO A 608 29.90 1.43 -20.54
CA PRO A 608 31.18 2.14 -20.53
C PRO A 608 32.27 1.35 -19.79
N GLN A 609 33.45 1.19 -20.42
CA GLN A 609 34.60 0.46 -19.86
C GLN A 609 35.37 1.33 -18.86
N ALA A 610 34.71 1.70 -17.76
CA ALA A 610 35.27 2.50 -16.67
C ALA A 610 34.67 2.04 -15.32
N ALA A 611 35.27 2.50 -14.21
CA ALA A 611 34.78 2.21 -12.87
C ALA A 611 33.36 2.77 -12.67
N LEU A 612 32.57 2.10 -11.83
CA LEU A 612 31.22 2.55 -11.47
C LEU A 612 31.25 3.90 -10.73
N PRO A 613 30.16 4.69 -10.76
CA PRO A 613 30.00 5.85 -9.90
C PRO A 613 30.19 5.48 -8.42
N SER A 614 30.83 6.36 -7.65
CA SER A 614 31.32 6.06 -6.30
C SER A 614 30.25 5.81 -5.24
N GLN A 615 28.99 6.11 -5.52
CA GLN A 615 27.85 5.87 -4.62
C GLN A 615 26.92 4.76 -5.13
N LEU A 616 27.23 4.12 -6.27
CA LEU A 616 26.34 3.14 -6.88
C LEU A 616 26.31 1.84 -6.07
N ARG A 617 25.14 1.48 -5.56
CA ARG A 617 24.91 0.32 -4.69
C ARG A 617 24.14 -0.80 -5.38
N SER A 618 23.25 -0.45 -6.31
CA SER A 618 22.36 -1.40 -6.97
C SER A 618 22.40 -1.27 -8.49
N VAL A 619 22.59 -2.40 -9.17
CA VAL A 619 22.51 -2.54 -10.64
C VAL A 619 21.58 -3.69 -10.98
N VAL A 620 20.54 -3.39 -11.78
CA VAL A 620 19.59 -4.37 -12.31
C VAL A 620 19.63 -4.33 -13.83
N ILE A 621 19.87 -5.47 -14.46
CA ILE A 621 19.93 -5.64 -15.91
C ILE A 621 18.98 -6.77 -16.30
N GLU A 622 18.00 -6.46 -17.15
CA GLU A 622 16.98 -7.41 -17.58
C GLU A 622 16.75 -7.33 -19.09
N GLU A 623 16.60 -8.47 -19.76
CA GLU A 623 16.24 -8.55 -21.20
C GLU A 623 17.17 -7.70 -22.11
N CYS A 624 18.47 -7.64 -21.80
CA CYS A 624 19.50 -6.99 -22.61
C CYS A 624 20.18 -8.01 -23.53
N ASP A 625 19.51 -8.40 -24.60
CA ASP A 625 19.92 -9.52 -25.45
C ASP A 625 21.26 -9.33 -26.17
N ALA A 626 21.66 -8.11 -26.55
CA ALA A 626 22.95 -7.88 -27.21
C ALA A 626 24.16 -7.89 -26.26
N LEU A 627 23.95 -7.98 -24.95
CA LEU A 627 25.00 -7.90 -23.94
C LEU A 627 25.76 -9.24 -23.82
N GLU A 628 27.05 -9.24 -24.15
CA GLU A 628 27.89 -10.44 -24.10
C GLU A 628 28.57 -10.67 -22.73
N SER A 629 28.91 -9.60 -22.02
CA SER A 629 29.57 -9.62 -20.71
C SER A 629 29.43 -8.29 -19.96
N LEU A 630 29.52 -8.30 -18.64
CA LEU A 630 29.63 -7.08 -17.83
C LEU A 630 31.07 -6.50 -17.88
N PRO A 631 31.27 -5.19 -17.67
CA PRO A 631 32.60 -4.58 -17.66
C PRO A 631 33.52 -5.16 -16.58
N GLU A 632 34.76 -5.47 -16.95
CA GLU A 632 35.76 -5.96 -15.99
C GLU A 632 36.09 -4.94 -14.89
N ALA A 633 35.99 -3.65 -15.21
CA ALA A 633 36.14 -2.54 -14.28
C ALA A 633 35.21 -2.60 -13.06
N TRP A 634 34.05 -3.26 -13.18
CA TRP A 634 33.12 -3.44 -12.04
C TRP A 634 33.66 -4.46 -11.02
N MET A 635 34.63 -5.27 -11.43
CA MET A 635 35.17 -6.41 -10.69
C MET A 635 36.59 -6.15 -10.17
N HIS A 636 37.15 -4.95 -10.41
CA HIS A 636 38.50 -4.57 -9.99
C HIS A 636 38.49 -3.81 -8.65
N ASN A 637 39.48 -4.10 -7.81
CA ASN A 637 39.58 -3.64 -6.41
C ASN A 637 40.10 -2.19 -6.22
N GLU A 638 40.25 -1.41 -7.29
CA GLU A 638 40.82 -0.05 -7.22
C GLU A 638 39.71 1.02 -7.14
N LEU A 639 39.05 1.09 -5.96
CA LEU A 639 38.20 2.20 -5.42
C LEU A 639 36.88 2.60 -6.16
N PRO A 640 35.79 2.89 -5.40
CA PRO A 640 35.23 2.10 -4.32
C PRO A 640 34.26 1.05 -4.91
N ALA A 641 34.47 -0.23 -4.60
CA ALA A 641 33.46 -1.26 -4.88
C ALA A 641 32.30 -1.06 -3.89
N THR A 642 31.37 -0.16 -4.20
CA THR A 642 30.14 0.08 -3.42
C THR A 642 28.97 -0.79 -3.85
N LEU A 643 29.14 -1.61 -4.89
CA LEU A 643 28.06 -2.42 -5.43
C LEU A 643 27.71 -3.54 -4.45
N GLU A 644 26.53 -3.40 -3.84
CA GLU A 644 25.97 -4.31 -2.85
C GLU A 644 24.94 -5.25 -3.48
N HIS A 645 24.28 -4.84 -4.57
CA HIS A 645 23.18 -5.55 -5.21
C HIS A 645 23.37 -5.65 -6.74
N LEU A 646 23.39 -6.88 -7.27
CA LEU A 646 23.50 -7.14 -8.71
C LEU A 646 22.46 -8.16 -9.17
N GLU A 647 21.62 -7.76 -10.12
CA GLU A 647 20.66 -8.65 -10.79
C GLU A 647 20.91 -8.69 -12.30
N VAL A 648 20.96 -9.89 -12.85
CA VAL A 648 21.06 -10.13 -14.30
C VAL A 648 20.02 -11.16 -14.73
N ILE A 649 19.03 -10.73 -15.50
CA ILE A 649 17.82 -11.49 -15.80
C ILE A 649 17.61 -11.54 -17.32
N CYS A 650 17.29 -12.70 -17.88
CA CYS A 650 16.91 -12.89 -19.29
C CYS A 650 17.92 -12.31 -20.31
N CYS A 651 19.22 -12.26 -19.99
CA CYS A 651 20.24 -11.75 -20.91
C CYS A 651 20.77 -12.90 -21.79
N SER A 652 20.16 -13.10 -22.95
CA SER A 652 20.34 -14.33 -23.74
C SER A 652 21.76 -14.56 -24.26
N ASN A 653 22.49 -13.51 -24.66
CA ASN A 653 23.88 -13.63 -25.15
C ASN A 653 24.97 -13.55 -24.08
N LEU A 654 24.60 -13.36 -22.81
CA LEU A 654 25.56 -13.24 -21.72
C LEU A 654 26.24 -14.60 -21.48
N ALA A 655 27.51 -14.70 -21.86
CA ALA A 655 28.28 -15.93 -21.71
C ALA A 655 28.97 -16.03 -20.33
N PHE A 656 29.33 -14.88 -19.75
CA PHE A 656 30.02 -14.79 -18.47
C PHE A 656 29.57 -13.52 -17.72
N LEU A 657 29.40 -13.61 -16.40
CA LEU A 657 29.26 -12.41 -15.56
C LEU A 657 30.56 -11.60 -15.51
N SER A 658 31.70 -12.29 -15.48
CA SER A 658 33.04 -11.71 -15.47
C SER A 658 34.02 -12.69 -16.12
N ARG A 659 34.82 -12.22 -17.09
CA ARG A 659 35.86 -13.02 -17.74
C ARG A 659 36.96 -13.46 -16.78
N ASN A 660 37.17 -12.70 -15.71
CA ASN A 660 38.22 -12.94 -14.71
C ASN A 660 37.74 -13.86 -13.56
N GLY A 661 36.46 -14.26 -13.56
CA GLY A 661 35.91 -15.20 -12.59
C GLY A 661 35.72 -14.66 -11.16
N ASN A 662 35.73 -13.34 -10.99
CA ASN A 662 35.53 -12.66 -9.71
C ASN A 662 34.18 -11.92 -9.67
N LEU A 663 33.67 -11.69 -8.46
CA LEU A 663 32.55 -10.79 -8.16
C LEU A 663 33.05 -9.57 -7.36
N PRO A 664 32.27 -8.47 -7.31
CA PRO A 664 32.58 -7.31 -6.48
C PRO A 664 32.65 -7.70 -5.00
N GLN A 665 33.65 -7.19 -4.27
CA GLN A 665 33.90 -7.62 -2.89
C GLN A 665 32.75 -7.26 -1.93
N ALA A 666 32.16 -6.08 -2.11
CA ALA A 666 31.05 -5.58 -1.29
C ALA A 666 29.69 -6.19 -1.65
N LEU A 667 29.62 -7.10 -2.64
CA LEU A 667 28.36 -7.66 -3.10
C LEU A 667 27.70 -8.49 -1.99
N MET A 668 26.47 -8.11 -1.62
CA MET A 668 25.63 -8.75 -0.62
C MET A 668 24.53 -9.60 -1.26
N TYR A 669 24.05 -9.21 -2.44
CA TYR A 669 23.00 -9.92 -3.17
C TYR A 669 23.39 -10.15 -4.63
N LEU A 670 23.26 -11.39 -5.08
CA LEU A 670 23.43 -11.78 -6.48
C LEU A 670 22.21 -12.57 -6.98
N ARG A 671 21.55 -12.06 -8.03
CA ARG A 671 20.52 -12.81 -8.77
C ARG A 671 20.92 -12.98 -10.23
N VAL A 672 20.81 -14.22 -10.70
CA VAL A 672 21.03 -14.58 -12.10
C VAL A 672 19.88 -15.45 -12.59
N GLU A 673 19.18 -15.00 -13.63
CA GLU A 673 17.97 -15.65 -14.12
C GLU A 673 17.95 -15.75 -15.66
N ASP A 674 17.58 -16.93 -16.19
CA ASP A 674 17.36 -17.23 -17.62
C ASP A 674 18.45 -16.71 -18.60
N CYS A 675 19.71 -16.71 -18.15
CA CYS A 675 20.86 -16.35 -18.99
C CYS A 675 21.32 -17.57 -19.81
N SER A 676 20.79 -17.71 -21.02
CA SER A 676 20.86 -18.97 -21.78
C SER A 676 22.28 -19.43 -22.15
N LYS A 677 23.24 -18.52 -22.33
CA LYS A 677 24.64 -18.86 -22.66
C LYS A 677 25.55 -18.99 -21.44
N LEU A 678 25.05 -18.72 -20.24
CA LEU A 678 25.86 -18.79 -19.02
C LEU A 678 26.07 -20.26 -18.62
N GLU A 679 27.30 -20.75 -18.79
CA GLU A 679 27.66 -22.15 -18.50
C GLU A 679 28.09 -22.37 -17.04
N SER A 680 28.70 -21.36 -16.43
CA SER A 680 29.20 -21.42 -15.06
C SER A 680 29.07 -20.07 -14.35
N LEU A 681 29.04 -20.13 -13.01
CA LEU A 681 29.16 -18.97 -12.14
C LEU A 681 30.64 -18.72 -11.79
N PRO A 682 30.99 -17.51 -11.33
CA PRO A 682 32.33 -17.18 -10.85
C PRO A 682 32.87 -18.22 -9.85
N GLU A 683 34.00 -18.86 -10.16
CA GLU A 683 34.61 -19.92 -9.32
C GLU A 683 35.37 -19.35 -8.11
N ARG A 684 35.90 -18.12 -8.22
CA ARG A 684 36.66 -17.45 -7.17
C ARG A 684 35.75 -16.52 -6.38
N LEU A 685 35.16 -17.06 -5.32
CA LEU A 685 34.24 -16.35 -4.42
C LEU A 685 34.92 -15.84 -3.13
N ASP A 686 36.26 -15.87 -3.09
CA ASP A 686 37.06 -15.52 -1.93
C ASP A 686 36.83 -14.06 -1.49
N ASN A 687 36.62 -13.83 -0.19
CA ASN A 687 36.46 -12.52 0.45
C ASN A 687 35.23 -11.70 0.03
N THR A 688 34.20 -12.34 -0.52
CA THR A 688 32.92 -11.66 -0.81
C THR A 688 32.05 -11.53 0.47
N SER A 689 31.31 -10.43 0.57
CA SER A 689 30.32 -10.18 1.64
C SER A 689 28.93 -10.73 1.31
N LEU A 690 28.86 -11.77 0.48
CA LEU A 690 27.62 -12.27 -0.12
C LEU A 690 26.71 -12.91 0.94
N GLU A 691 25.50 -12.36 1.07
CA GLU A 691 24.48 -12.80 2.02
C GLU A 691 23.39 -13.63 1.33
N GLU A 692 23.08 -13.35 0.06
CA GLU A 692 22.06 -14.05 -0.71
C GLU A 692 22.51 -14.37 -2.15
N ILE A 693 22.24 -15.61 -2.58
CA ILE A 693 22.41 -16.07 -3.96
C ILE A 693 21.06 -16.60 -4.46
N ASP A 694 20.61 -16.06 -5.59
CA ASP A 694 19.40 -16.52 -6.29
C ASP A 694 19.73 -16.89 -7.75
N ILE A 695 19.60 -18.18 -8.07
CA ILE A 695 19.92 -18.74 -9.38
C ILE A 695 18.67 -19.38 -9.96
N ARG A 696 18.20 -18.88 -11.11
CA ARG A 696 16.96 -19.35 -11.73
C ARG A 696 17.12 -19.63 -13.22
N TRP A 697 16.47 -20.69 -13.70
CA TRP A 697 16.35 -20.98 -15.14
C TRP A 697 17.69 -21.10 -15.91
N LEU A 698 18.81 -21.40 -15.24
CA LEU A 698 20.11 -21.58 -15.89
C LEU A 698 20.22 -22.97 -16.51
N LYS A 699 19.82 -23.07 -17.78
CA LYS A 699 19.73 -24.35 -18.51
C LYS A 699 21.09 -25.01 -18.76
N ASN A 700 22.18 -24.26 -18.84
CA ASN A 700 23.52 -24.82 -19.12
C ASN A 700 24.37 -25.05 -17.87
N LEU A 701 23.87 -24.66 -16.68
CA LEU A 701 24.57 -24.84 -15.42
C LEU A 701 24.56 -26.32 -15.00
N LYS A 702 25.73 -26.96 -14.98
CA LYS A 702 25.88 -28.38 -14.59
C LYS A 702 26.19 -28.58 -13.11
N SER A 703 26.93 -27.64 -12.52
CA SER A 703 27.38 -27.67 -11.13
C SER A 703 27.48 -26.25 -10.58
N LEU A 704 27.33 -26.12 -9.27
CA LEU A 704 27.56 -24.87 -8.54
C LEU A 704 29.07 -24.63 -8.31
N PRO A 705 29.51 -23.39 -8.03
CA PRO A 705 30.93 -23.09 -7.83
C PRO A 705 31.49 -23.76 -6.57
N ALA A 706 32.71 -24.29 -6.65
CA ALA A 706 33.36 -25.00 -5.53
C ALA A 706 33.51 -24.12 -4.28
N GLY A 707 33.86 -22.84 -4.46
CA GLY A 707 34.05 -21.87 -3.39
C GLY A 707 32.80 -21.46 -2.58
N LEU A 708 31.62 -22.08 -2.79
CA LEU A 708 30.40 -21.77 -2.01
C LEU A 708 30.59 -21.97 -0.50
N HIS A 709 31.39 -22.95 -0.09
CA HIS A 709 31.69 -23.22 1.31
C HIS A 709 32.48 -22.09 2.00
N ASN A 710 33.18 -21.24 1.23
CA ASN A 710 33.94 -20.09 1.73
C ASN A 710 33.07 -18.86 2.04
N LEU A 711 31.79 -18.89 1.68
CA LEU A 711 30.87 -17.77 1.88
C LEU A 711 30.34 -17.72 3.31
N HIS A 712 31.17 -17.21 4.23
CA HIS A 712 30.85 -17.18 5.67
C HIS A 712 29.74 -16.19 6.05
N HIS A 713 29.33 -15.30 5.14
CA HIS A 713 28.22 -14.36 5.33
C HIS A 713 26.90 -14.87 4.74
N LEU A 714 26.91 -15.98 4.00
CA LEU A 714 25.76 -16.45 3.24
C LEU A 714 24.63 -16.92 4.16
N GLN A 715 23.46 -16.31 4.00
CA GLN A 715 22.25 -16.57 4.78
C GLN A 715 21.20 -17.30 3.96
N LYS A 716 21.14 -17.06 2.64
CA LYS A 716 20.09 -17.60 1.77
C LYS A 716 20.63 -18.08 0.42
N ILE A 717 20.22 -19.29 0.04
CA ILE A 717 20.48 -19.87 -1.28
C ILE A 717 19.15 -20.28 -1.91
N THR A 718 18.89 -19.75 -3.11
CA THR A 718 17.75 -20.14 -3.94
C THR A 718 18.26 -20.68 -5.26
N ILE A 719 17.86 -21.90 -5.60
CA ILE A 719 18.15 -22.54 -6.88
C ILE A 719 16.82 -23.03 -7.46
N SER A 720 16.42 -22.50 -8.62
CA SER A 720 15.18 -22.92 -9.26
C SER A 720 15.32 -23.14 -10.77
N ASN A 721 14.57 -24.11 -11.31
CA ASN A 721 14.48 -24.40 -12.75
C ASN A 721 15.84 -24.60 -13.46
N CYS A 722 16.85 -25.07 -12.72
CA CYS A 722 18.18 -25.39 -13.27
C CYS A 722 18.19 -26.87 -13.68
N LEU A 723 17.64 -27.16 -14.87
CA LEU A 723 17.32 -28.53 -15.29
C LEU A 723 18.54 -29.45 -15.47
N ASN A 724 19.70 -28.91 -15.86
CA ASN A 724 20.94 -29.66 -16.06
C ASN A 724 21.85 -29.70 -14.83
N LEU A 725 21.42 -29.15 -13.69
CA LEU A 725 22.18 -29.21 -12.46
C LEU A 725 22.20 -30.65 -11.93
N GLU A 726 23.38 -31.27 -11.89
CA GLU A 726 23.50 -32.68 -11.50
C GLU A 726 23.81 -32.88 -10.01
N SER A 727 24.63 -31.99 -9.42
CA SER A 727 25.12 -32.13 -8.05
C SER A 727 25.55 -30.80 -7.41
N PHE A 728 25.58 -30.80 -6.08
CA PHE A 728 26.22 -29.78 -5.25
C PHE A 728 27.75 -30.01 -5.19
N PRO A 729 28.56 -28.99 -4.80
CA PRO A 729 30.00 -29.18 -4.58
C PRO A 729 30.27 -30.20 -3.46
N GLU A 730 31.35 -30.98 -3.61
CA GLU A 730 31.72 -32.02 -2.62
C GLU A 730 31.99 -31.46 -1.22
N GLU A 731 32.51 -30.23 -1.16
CA GLU A 731 32.83 -29.49 0.07
C GLU A 731 31.59 -29.04 0.86
N GLY A 732 30.39 -29.17 0.26
CA GLY A 732 29.11 -28.87 0.90
C GLY A 732 28.71 -27.40 0.85
N LEU A 733 27.70 -27.06 1.68
CA LEU A 733 27.18 -25.70 1.84
C LEU A 733 27.76 -25.05 3.11
N PRO A 734 27.81 -23.70 3.18
CA PRO A 734 28.29 -23.01 4.37
C PRO A 734 27.39 -23.29 5.57
N SER A 735 27.98 -23.74 6.68
CA SER A 735 27.24 -24.28 7.83
C SER A 735 26.96 -23.26 8.95
N THR A 736 27.62 -22.10 8.96
CA THR A 736 27.61 -21.20 10.12
C THR A 736 26.45 -20.19 10.13
N LYS A 737 26.11 -19.59 8.99
CA LYS A 737 25.07 -18.54 8.89
C LYS A 737 23.91 -18.85 7.94
N LEU A 738 23.93 -19.98 7.25
CA LEU A 738 22.88 -20.34 6.29
C LEU A 738 21.56 -20.62 7.04
N THR A 739 20.56 -19.78 6.81
CA THR A 739 19.23 -19.86 7.44
C THR A 739 18.14 -20.35 6.50
N HIS A 740 18.32 -20.17 5.18
CA HIS A 740 17.34 -20.50 4.15
C HIS A 740 17.98 -21.26 2.98
N LEU A 741 17.42 -22.42 2.62
CA LEU A 741 17.79 -23.18 1.43
C LEU A 741 16.54 -23.55 0.63
N THR A 742 16.47 -23.10 -0.62
CA THR A 742 15.37 -23.41 -1.55
C THR A 742 15.90 -24.07 -2.81
N ILE A 743 15.37 -25.24 -3.13
CA ILE A 743 15.67 -26.00 -4.35
C ILE A 743 14.35 -26.34 -5.05
N TRP A 744 14.16 -25.84 -6.27
CA TRP A 744 12.92 -26.04 -7.02
C TRP A 744 13.18 -26.47 -8.46
N ASN A 745 12.54 -27.53 -8.93
CA ASN A 745 12.51 -27.94 -10.33
C ASN A 745 13.90 -28.18 -10.92
N CYS A 746 14.74 -28.93 -10.19
CA CYS A 746 16.04 -29.40 -10.64
C CYS A 746 15.94 -30.88 -11.03
N GLU A 747 15.50 -31.16 -12.26
CA GLU A 747 15.15 -32.51 -12.69
C GLU A 747 16.31 -33.51 -12.65
N ASN A 748 17.52 -33.10 -13.03
CA ASN A 748 18.71 -33.96 -13.05
C ASN A 748 19.48 -33.99 -11.73
N LEU A 749 19.00 -33.32 -10.68
CA LEU A 749 19.67 -33.30 -9.39
C LEU A 749 19.57 -34.68 -8.73
N LYS A 750 20.71 -35.38 -8.64
CA LYS A 750 20.76 -36.78 -8.20
C LYS A 750 20.66 -36.93 -6.68
N ALA A 751 21.19 -35.97 -5.93
CA ALA A 751 21.22 -35.99 -4.47
C ALA A 751 21.18 -34.57 -3.89
N LEU A 752 20.69 -34.47 -2.66
CA LEU A 752 20.77 -33.25 -1.85
C LEU A 752 22.21 -33.05 -1.31
N PRO A 753 22.55 -31.85 -0.80
CA PRO A 753 23.87 -31.60 -0.21
C PRO A 753 24.23 -32.64 0.86
N ASN A 754 25.49 -33.08 0.89
CA ASN A 754 25.97 -33.93 1.97
C ASN A 754 25.99 -33.15 3.30
N CYS A 755 25.91 -33.87 4.42
CA CYS A 755 26.04 -33.31 5.77
C CYS A 755 24.98 -32.22 6.13
N MET A 756 23.75 -32.31 5.62
CA MET A 756 22.69 -31.33 5.93
C MET A 756 22.41 -31.17 7.44
N HIS A 757 22.63 -32.22 8.23
CA HIS A 757 22.54 -32.17 9.69
C HIS A 757 23.49 -31.14 10.34
N ASN A 758 24.61 -30.79 9.68
CA ASN A 758 25.57 -29.79 10.16
C ASN A 758 25.12 -28.34 9.92
N LEU A 759 24.05 -28.12 9.17
CA LEU A 759 23.46 -26.80 8.92
C LEU A 759 22.62 -26.37 10.13
N THR A 760 23.28 -26.19 11.29
CA THR A 760 22.59 -25.97 12.58
C THR A 760 21.85 -24.63 12.66
N SER A 761 22.23 -23.66 11.83
CA SER A 761 21.57 -22.37 11.66
C SER A 761 20.39 -22.40 10.69
N LEU A 762 20.14 -23.52 10.00
CA LEU A 762 19.08 -23.62 8.99
C LEU A 762 17.71 -23.63 9.65
N LEU A 763 16.90 -22.63 9.31
CA LEU A 763 15.54 -22.45 9.83
C LEU A 763 14.49 -22.86 8.80
N ASN A 764 14.75 -22.61 7.52
CA ASN A 764 13.80 -22.79 6.43
C ASN A 764 14.40 -23.64 5.32
N LEU A 765 13.73 -24.74 4.99
CA LEU A 765 14.11 -25.66 3.93
C LEU A 765 12.94 -25.93 2.99
N GLU A 766 13.15 -25.68 1.70
CA GLU A 766 12.17 -25.95 0.65
C GLU A 766 12.78 -26.81 -0.46
N ILE A 767 12.16 -27.96 -0.74
CA ILE A 767 12.58 -28.86 -1.81
C ILE A 767 11.35 -29.26 -2.63
N ARG A 768 11.27 -28.77 -3.87
CA ARG A 768 10.09 -28.95 -4.72
C ARG A 768 10.47 -29.46 -6.11
N TRP A 769 9.71 -30.39 -6.66
CA TRP A 769 9.86 -30.87 -8.05
C TRP A 769 11.28 -31.36 -8.40
N CYS A 770 11.90 -32.16 -7.53
CA CYS A 770 13.21 -32.79 -7.77
C CYS A 770 13.06 -34.32 -7.91
N PRO A 771 12.53 -34.84 -9.04
CA PRO A 771 12.14 -36.24 -9.18
C PRO A 771 13.29 -37.25 -9.13
N SER A 772 14.52 -36.82 -9.43
CA SER A 772 15.72 -37.68 -9.39
C SER A 772 16.28 -37.86 -7.97
N VAL A 773 15.82 -37.06 -7.01
CA VAL A 773 16.14 -37.23 -5.59
C VAL A 773 15.27 -38.36 -5.04
N VAL A 774 15.87 -39.54 -4.90
CA VAL A 774 15.17 -40.78 -4.49
C VAL A 774 15.31 -41.10 -3.00
N SER A 775 16.23 -40.45 -2.30
CA SER A 775 16.47 -40.63 -0.87
C SER A 775 16.92 -39.34 -0.21
N PHE A 776 16.63 -39.23 1.08
CA PHE A 776 17.17 -38.18 1.92
C PHE A 776 18.56 -38.54 2.46
N PRO A 777 19.36 -37.56 2.93
CA PRO A 777 20.65 -37.84 3.56
C PRO A 777 20.48 -38.81 4.74
N GLU A 778 21.38 -39.79 4.87
CA GLU A 778 21.32 -40.83 5.93
C GLU A 778 21.30 -40.22 7.35
N ASP A 779 22.01 -39.11 7.54
CA ASP A 779 22.09 -38.39 8.81
C ASP A 779 20.88 -37.45 9.10
N GLY A 780 19.93 -37.35 8.17
CA GLY A 780 18.71 -36.55 8.32
C GLY A 780 18.89 -35.02 8.18
N PHE A 781 17.83 -34.30 8.56
CA PHE A 781 17.73 -32.83 8.53
C PHE A 781 17.98 -32.22 9.90
N PRO A 782 18.37 -30.93 9.98
CA PRO A 782 18.53 -30.24 11.25
C PRO A 782 17.18 -30.15 11.99
N THR A 783 17.18 -30.37 13.31
CA THR A 783 15.95 -30.37 14.14
C THR A 783 15.44 -28.97 14.49
N ASN A 784 16.24 -27.93 14.23
CA ASN A 784 15.92 -26.52 14.54
C ASN A 784 15.06 -25.84 13.45
N LEU A 785 14.60 -26.59 12.45
CA LEU A 785 13.76 -26.07 11.37
C LEU A 785 12.46 -25.47 11.92
N HIS A 786 12.14 -24.27 11.45
CA HIS A 786 10.89 -23.56 11.69
C HIS A 786 9.91 -23.79 10.53
N SER A 787 10.42 -23.92 9.29
CA SER A 787 9.63 -24.22 8.10
C SER A 787 10.25 -25.35 7.30
N LEU A 788 9.43 -26.33 6.91
CA LEU A 788 9.81 -27.43 6.04
C LEU A 788 8.75 -27.61 4.94
N GLU A 789 9.18 -27.45 3.69
CA GLU A 789 8.35 -27.69 2.52
C GLU A 789 8.94 -28.75 1.60
N ILE A 790 8.10 -29.74 1.26
CA ILE A 790 8.47 -30.87 0.41
C ILE A 790 7.37 -31.09 -0.62
N ALA A 791 7.73 -31.01 -1.91
CA ALA A 791 6.78 -31.19 -2.99
C ALA A 791 7.30 -32.07 -4.14
N HIS A 792 6.44 -32.95 -4.65
CA HIS A 792 6.66 -33.81 -5.83
C HIS A 792 7.97 -34.62 -5.79
N LEU A 793 8.33 -35.12 -4.61
CA LEU A 793 9.45 -36.04 -4.43
C LEU A 793 8.92 -37.49 -4.40
N LYS A 794 9.61 -38.42 -5.06
CA LYS A 794 9.22 -39.86 -5.09
C LYS A 794 9.67 -40.60 -3.81
N ILE A 795 9.28 -40.09 -2.65
CA ILE A 795 9.86 -40.44 -1.33
C ILE A 795 8.82 -40.95 -0.32
N SER A 796 7.67 -41.46 -0.79
CA SER A 796 6.54 -41.86 0.07
C SER A 796 6.92 -42.74 1.27
N LYS A 797 7.84 -43.70 1.07
CA LYS A 797 8.36 -44.56 2.14
C LYS A 797 9.23 -43.82 3.16
N ALA A 798 10.11 -42.94 2.68
CA ALA A 798 11.01 -42.18 3.55
C ALA A 798 10.25 -41.21 4.47
N LEU A 799 9.13 -40.64 4.00
CA LEU A 799 8.28 -39.74 4.79
C LEU A 799 7.62 -40.43 6.00
N LEU A 800 7.23 -41.71 5.86
CA LEU A 800 6.66 -42.52 6.93
C LEU A 800 7.70 -42.91 8.00
N GLU A 801 8.95 -43.09 7.58
CA GLU A 801 10.07 -43.49 8.45
C GLU A 801 10.75 -42.28 9.13
N TRP A 802 10.43 -41.07 8.70
CA TRP A 802 11.14 -39.84 9.05
C TRP A 802 10.91 -39.31 10.47
N GLY A 803 9.77 -39.63 11.10
CA GLY A 803 9.45 -39.17 12.46
C GLY A 803 9.40 -37.65 12.60
N LEU A 804 8.42 -37.00 11.95
CA LEU A 804 8.23 -35.53 11.97
C LEU A 804 8.04 -34.94 13.38
N ASN A 805 7.64 -35.76 14.35
CA ASN A 805 7.54 -35.37 15.76
C ASN A 805 8.88 -34.94 16.40
N ARG A 806 10.03 -35.27 15.79
CA ARG A 806 11.36 -34.83 16.25
C ARG A 806 11.61 -33.34 16.01
N PHE A 807 10.89 -32.70 15.10
CA PHE A 807 11.04 -31.27 14.82
C PHE A 807 10.21 -30.43 15.80
N THR A 808 10.68 -30.33 17.04
CA THR A 808 9.97 -29.61 18.11
C THR A 808 9.81 -28.11 17.84
N SER A 809 10.65 -27.53 16.99
CA SER A 809 10.62 -26.12 16.62
C SER A 809 9.80 -25.82 15.35
N LEU A 810 9.26 -26.86 14.70
CA LEU A 810 8.58 -26.72 13.42
C LEU A 810 7.24 -26.01 13.59
N ARG A 811 7.06 -24.90 12.88
CA ARG A 811 5.85 -24.07 12.88
C ARG A 811 5.06 -24.24 11.58
N ARG A 812 5.76 -24.33 10.45
CA ARG A 812 5.17 -24.52 9.12
C ARG A 812 5.58 -25.86 8.53
N PHE A 813 4.61 -26.65 8.10
CA PHE A 813 4.85 -27.86 7.32
C PHE A 813 3.98 -27.88 6.06
N THR A 814 4.64 -28.03 4.92
CA THR A 814 3.97 -28.12 3.61
C THR A 814 4.36 -29.42 2.92
N ILE A 815 3.34 -30.19 2.53
CA ILE A 815 3.49 -31.39 1.71
C ILE A 815 2.59 -31.32 0.48
N TRP A 816 3.18 -31.49 -0.71
CA TRP A 816 2.44 -31.49 -1.96
C TRP A 816 2.89 -32.61 -2.90
N GLY A 817 2.03 -33.61 -3.16
CA GLY A 817 2.25 -34.60 -4.21
C GLY A 817 3.40 -35.57 -3.96
N GLY A 818 3.62 -36.52 -4.88
CA GLY A 818 4.71 -37.51 -4.79
C GLY A 818 4.50 -38.64 -3.76
N CYS A 819 3.35 -38.67 -3.09
CA CYS A 819 2.99 -39.67 -2.07
C CYS A 819 1.66 -40.38 -2.39
N PRO A 820 1.58 -41.18 -3.48
CA PRO A 820 0.32 -41.74 -3.95
C PRO A 820 -0.33 -42.72 -2.98
N ASP A 821 0.44 -43.38 -2.10
CA ASP A 821 -0.06 -44.43 -1.19
C ASP A 821 -0.41 -43.93 0.22
N LEU A 822 -0.38 -42.61 0.48
CA LEU A 822 -0.59 -42.07 1.83
C LEU A 822 -2.08 -41.92 2.15
N VAL A 823 -2.64 -42.94 2.82
CA VAL A 823 -4.06 -42.97 3.24
C VAL A 823 -4.35 -42.06 4.44
N SER A 824 -3.37 -41.90 5.34
CA SER A 824 -3.45 -41.07 6.55
C SER A 824 -2.13 -40.37 6.80
N PRO A 825 -2.14 -39.12 7.29
CA PRO A 825 -0.91 -38.38 7.54
C PRO A 825 -0.13 -38.92 8.74
N PRO A 826 1.21 -38.74 8.78
CA PRO A 826 2.02 -39.07 9.94
C PRO A 826 1.67 -38.21 11.17
N PRO A 827 2.12 -38.59 12.37
CA PRO A 827 2.00 -37.73 13.55
C PRO A 827 2.79 -36.43 13.38
N PHE A 828 2.10 -35.30 13.53
CA PHE A 828 2.67 -33.96 13.45
C PHE A 828 3.13 -33.45 14.82
N PRO A 829 4.12 -32.54 14.88
CA PRO A 829 4.50 -31.90 16.13
C PRO A 829 3.45 -30.88 16.59
N ALA A 830 3.21 -30.79 17.91
CA ALA A 830 2.21 -29.90 18.50
C ALA A 830 2.56 -28.39 18.38
N SER A 831 3.79 -28.07 17.98
CA SER A 831 4.28 -26.72 17.70
C SER A 831 3.85 -26.17 16.34
N LEU A 832 3.22 -26.98 15.48
CA LEU A 832 2.72 -26.51 14.18
C LEU A 832 1.65 -25.44 14.36
N THR A 833 1.86 -24.32 13.68
CA THR A 833 0.89 -23.23 13.51
C THR A 833 0.28 -23.25 12.11
N GLU A 834 0.98 -23.79 11.11
CA GLU A 834 0.56 -23.80 9.72
C GLU A 834 0.80 -25.17 9.06
N LEU A 835 -0.25 -25.73 8.45
CA LEU A 835 -0.22 -27.04 7.79
C LEU A 835 -0.83 -26.98 6.39
N TRP A 836 -0.03 -27.33 5.38
CA TRP A 836 -0.47 -27.41 3.98
C TRP A 836 -0.36 -28.85 3.48
N ILE A 837 -1.49 -29.40 3.00
CA ILE A 837 -1.57 -30.72 2.40
C ILE A 837 -2.20 -30.59 1.02
N SER A 838 -1.47 -30.97 -0.02
CA SER A 838 -1.88 -30.79 -1.42
C SER A 838 -1.61 -32.03 -2.28
N ASP A 839 -2.47 -32.30 -3.29
CA ASP A 839 -2.36 -33.40 -4.27
C ASP A 839 -2.11 -34.77 -3.62
N MET A 840 -3.00 -35.14 -2.69
CA MET A 840 -2.95 -36.41 -1.98
C MET A 840 -4.16 -37.27 -2.41
N PRO A 841 -4.03 -38.06 -3.49
CA PRO A 841 -5.18 -38.71 -4.13
C PRO A 841 -5.84 -39.78 -3.26
N ASP A 842 -5.07 -40.44 -2.38
CA ASP A 842 -5.52 -41.54 -1.52
C ASP A 842 -5.80 -41.13 -0.07
N LEU A 843 -5.64 -39.85 0.27
CA LEU A 843 -5.88 -39.34 1.62
C LEU A 843 -7.37 -39.40 1.97
N GLU A 844 -7.74 -40.24 2.95
CA GLU A 844 -9.15 -40.43 3.32
C GLU A 844 -9.58 -39.66 4.58
N CYS A 845 -8.66 -39.42 5.52
CA CYS A 845 -8.96 -38.76 6.80
C CYS A 845 -7.78 -37.96 7.38
N LEU A 846 -8.10 -37.02 8.28
CA LEU A 846 -7.15 -36.15 8.98
C LEU A 846 -7.10 -36.42 10.49
N SER A 847 -7.06 -37.70 10.89
CA SER A 847 -7.23 -38.13 12.28
C SER A 847 -6.25 -37.49 13.28
N SER A 848 -5.05 -37.09 12.84
CA SER A 848 -4.01 -36.51 13.71
C SER A 848 -4.13 -35.00 13.95
N ILE A 849 -5.05 -34.30 13.29
CA ILE A 849 -5.16 -32.82 13.38
C ILE A 849 -5.95 -32.35 14.61
N GLY A 850 -6.92 -33.14 15.10
CA GLY A 850 -7.88 -32.72 16.14
C GLY A 850 -7.27 -32.37 17.50
N GLU A 851 -6.95 -33.38 18.33
CA GLU A 851 -6.50 -33.16 19.72
C GLU A 851 -5.01 -32.79 19.85
N ASN A 852 -4.18 -33.09 18.84
CA ASN A 852 -2.72 -32.96 18.95
C ASN A 852 -2.18 -31.60 18.51
N LEU A 853 -2.93 -30.84 17.71
CA LEU A 853 -2.48 -29.58 17.12
C LEU A 853 -3.20 -28.37 17.72
N THR A 854 -3.05 -28.19 19.04
CA THR A 854 -3.68 -27.09 19.79
C THR A 854 -3.18 -25.70 19.40
N SER A 855 -2.04 -25.62 18.69
CA SER A 855 -1.42 -24.38 18.24
C SER A 855 -1.71 -24.07 16.77
N LEU A 856 -2.50 -24.90 16.07
CA LEU A 856 -2.73 -24.76 14.64
C LEU A 856 -3.65 -23.57 14.36
N GLU A 857 -3.15 -22.62 13.58
CA GLU A 857 -3.83 -21.39 13.19
C GLU A 857 -4.29 -21.49 11.73
N ASP A 858 -3.49 -22.10 10.85
CA ASP A 858 -3.79 -22.18 9.42
C ASP A 858 -3.79 -23.63 8.89
N LEU A 859 -4.88 -24.00 8.21
CA LEU A 859 -5.03 -25.31 7.56
C LEU A 859 -5.40 -25.16 6.08
N TYR A 860 -4.59 -25.75 5.21
CA TYR A 860 -4.79 -25.77 3.77
C TYR A 860 -4.90 -27.20 3.25
N LEU A 861 -6.00 -27.48 2.55
CA LEU A 861 -6.34 -28.78 1.98
C LEU A 861 -6.64 -28.61 0.50
N ILE A 862 -5.73 -29.06 -0.37
CA ILE A 862 -5.81 -28.83 -1.81
C ILE A 862 -5.75 -30.17 -2.54
N ASP A 863 -6.64 -30.38 -3.52
CA ASP A 863 -6.66 -31.53 -4.42
C ASP A 863 -6.54 -32.89 -3.68
N CYS A 864 -7.35 -33.07 -2.62
CA CYS A 864 -7.47 -34.32 -1.86
C CYS A 864 -8.86 -34.96 -2.11
N PRO A 865 -9.08 -35.62 -3.27
CA PRO A 865 -10.41 -35.98 -3.73
C PRO A 865 -11.13 -37.03 -2.88
N LYS A 866 -10.38 -37.92 -2.21
CA LYS A 866 -10.94 -38.98 -1.36
C LYS A 866 -11.14 -38.57 0.10
N LEU A 867 -10.80 -37.33 0.48
CA LEU A 867 -10.89 -36.88 1.86
C LEU A 867 -12.36 -36.75 2.28
N LYS A 868 -12.84 -37.61 3.19
CA LYS A 868 -14.29 -37.76 3.47
C LYS A 868 -14.78 -37.01 4.71
N TYR A 869 -13.96 -36.92 5.75
CA TYR A 869 -14.37 -36.44 7.07
C TYR A 869 -13.27 -35.63 7.75
N PHE A 870 -13.68 -34.56 8.46
CA PHE A 870 -12.88 -33.97 9.52
C PHE A 870 -12.89 -34.89 10.76
N PRO A 871 -11.95 -34.71 11.71
CA PRO A 871 -11.95 -35.44 12.98
C PRO A 871 -13.31 -35.35 13.70
N GLU A 872 -13.73 -36.43 14.36
CA GLU A 872 -15.02 -36.48 15.08
C GLU A 872 -15.14 -35.41 16.18
N GLN A 873 -14.01 -35.03 16.79
CA GLN A 873 -13.91 -34.00 17.83
C GLN A 873 -13.94 -32.55 17.28
N GLY A 874 -13.93 -32.38 15.95
CA GLY A 874 -13.91 -31.09 15.28
C GLY A 874 -12.51 -30.53 14.98
N LEU A 875 -12.48 -29.33 14.43
CA LEU A 875 -11.24 -28.58 14.15
C LEU A 875 -10.77 -27.83 15.41
N PRO A 876 -9.46 -27.54 15.54
CA PRO A 876 -8.92 -26.77 16.66
C PRO A 876 -9.59 -25.39 16.78
N LYS A 877 -9.90 -24.95 18.00
CA LYS A 877 -10.45 -23.60 18.25
C LYS A 877 -9.45 -22.47 18.00
N SER A 878 -8.16 -22.80 17.92
CA SER A 878 -7.08 -21.90 17.53
C SER A 878 -7.11 -21.54 16.05
N LEU A 879 -7.90 -22.25 15.23
CA LEU A 879 -7.87 -22.10 13.78
C LEU A 879 -8.43 -20.74 13.36
N LEU A 880 -7.59 -19.98 12.67
CA LEU A 880 -7.84 -18.64 12.15
C LEU A 880 -8.16 -18.67 10.65
N GLN A 881 -7.57 -19.63 9.93
CA GLN A 881 -7.75 -19.82 8.51
C GLN A 881 -7.97 -21.28 8.10
N LEU A 882 -8.97 -21.51 7.24
CA LEU A 882 -9.23 -22.80 6.59
C LEU A 882 -9.39 -22.61 5.08
N ARG A 883 -8.51 -23.22 4.27
CA ARG A 883 -8.64 -23.23 2.81
C ARG A 883 -8.82 -24.64 2.27
N ILE A 884 -9.84 -24.82 1.45
CA ILE A 884 -10.19 -26.10 0.85
C ILE A 884 -10.36 -25.91 -0.66
N LYS A 885 -9.71 -26.75 -1.46
CA LYS A 885 -9.85 -26.74 -2.92
C LYS A 885 -9.70 -28.15 -3.45
N GLY A 886 -10.47 -28.54 -4.47
CA GLY A 886 -10.34 -29.86 -5.09
C GLY A 886 -10.63 -31.02 -4.12
N CYS A 887 -11.42 -30.77 -3.07
CA CYS A 887 -11.81 -31.74 -2.04
C CYS A 887 -13.34 -31.93 -2.02
N PRO A 888 -13.96 -32.43 -3.10
CA PRO A 888 -15.41 -32.33 -3.34
C PRO A 888 -16.30 -32.86 -2.21
N LEU A 889 -15.86 -33.92 -1.51
CA LEU A 889 -16.63 -34.56 -0.44
C LEU A 889 -16.75 -33.70 0.84
N ILE A 890 -15.75 -32.86 1.12
CA ILE A 890 -15.76 -31.91 2.25
C ILE A 890 -16.37 -30.58 1.83
N GLU A 891 -16.07 -30.11 0.62
CA GLU A 891 -16.57 -28.83 0.10
C GLU A 891 -18.10 -28.73 0.19
N GLU A 892 -18.82 -29.78 -0.20
CA GLU A 892 -20.28 -29.81 -0.11
C GLU A 892 -20.78 -29.66 1.33
N ARG A 893 -20.05 -30.17 2.31
CA ARG A 893 -20.43 -30.15 3.73
C ARG A 893 -20.13 -28.82 4.42
N CYS A 894 -19.26 -28.00 3.84
CA CYS A 894 -18.83 -26.71 4.39
C CYS A 894 -19.60 -25.50 3.82
N ARG A 895 -20.66 -25.71 3.03
CA ARG A 895 -21.49 -24.61 2.50
C ARG A 895 -22.09 -23.76 3.62
N LYS A 896 -22.10 -22.43 3.41
CA LYS A 896 -22.72 -21.46 4.32
C LYS A 896 -24.22 -21.75 4.50
N ASP A 897 -24.66 -21.68 5.75
CA ASP A 897 -26.05 -21.85 6.24
C ASP A 897 -26.71 -23.23 5.98
N GLU A 898 -26.27 -23.99 4.98
CA GLU A 898 -26.84 -25.28 4.58
C GLU A 898 -25.93 -26.48 4.89
N GLY A 899 -24.62 -26.27 5.02
CA GLY A 899 -23.62 -27.32 5.19
C GLY A 899 -23.58 -27.87 6.62
N LYS A 900 -23.46 -29.20 6.75
CA LYS A 900 -23.33 -29.88 8.06
C LYS A 900 -22.18 -29.34 8.92
N TYR A 901 -21.11 -28.87 8.29
CA TYR A 901 -19.93 -28.34 8.99
C TYR A 901 -19.97 -26.82 9.20
N TRP A 902 -21.00 -26.09 8.72
CA TRP A 902 -21.09 -24.64 8.92
C TRP A 902 -20.94 -24.19 10.38
N PRO A 903 -21.62 -24.80 11.37
CA PRO A 903 -21.44 -24.44 12.78
C PRO A 903 -20.02 -24.73 13.30
N MET A 904 -19.29 -25.62 12.65
CA MET A 904 -17.91 -25.96 13.00
C MET A 904 -16.88 -25.02 12.39
N ILE A 905 -17.27 -24.15 11.45
CA ILE A 905 -16.32 -23.26 10.75
C ILE A 905 -16.70 -21.78 10.84
N SER A 906 -17.91 -21.43 11.30
CA SER A 906 -18.38 -20.03 11.36
C SER A 906 -17.58 -19.15 12.32
N HIS A 907 -16.89 -19.75 13.29
CA HIS A 907 -16.00 -19.08 14.23
C HIS A 907 -14.62 -18.74 13.63
N ILE A 908 -14.27 -19.37 12.49
CA ILE A 908 -13.01 -19.17 11.79
C ILE A 908 -13.13 -17.88 10.97
N PRO A 909 -12.28 -16.86 11.18
CA PRO A 909 -12.38 -15.60 10.47
C PRO A 909 -12.23 -15.71 8.94
N ARG A 910 -11.36 -16.61 8.46
CA ARG A 910 -11.14 -16.80 7.03
C ARG A 910 -11.37 -18.25 6.61
N VAL A 911 -12.44 -18.47 5.85
CA VAL A 911 -12.75 -19.77 5.26
C VAL A 911 -12.93 -19.62 3.75
N GLU A 912 -12.10 -20.32 2.98
CA GLU A 912 -12.11 -20.31 1.52
C GLU A 912 -12.37 -21.71 0.97
N ILE A 913 -13.32 -21.83 0.05
CA ILE A 913 -13.61 -23.05 -0.70
C ILE A 913 -13.49 -22.75 -2.19
N ASN A 914 -12.64 -23.49 -2.90
CA ASN A 914 -12.35 -23.27 -4.33
C ASN A 914 -11.99 -21.81 -4.65
N PHE A 915 -11.15 -21.21 -3.82
CA PHE A 915 -10.72 -19.81 -3.89
C PHE A 915 -11.85 -18.77 -3.75
N ARG A 916 -13.03 -19.18 -3.28
CA ARG A 916 -14.11 -18.26 -2.93
C ARG A 916 -14.29 -18.25 -1.43
N SER A 917 -14.43 -17.06 -0.88
CA SER A 917 -14.85 -16.95 0.51
C SER A 917 -16.21 -17.59 0.66
N VAL A 918 -16.40 -18.44 1.67
CA VAL A 918 -17.74 -18.95 2.00
C VAL A 918 -18.66 -17.84 2.52
N PHE A 919 -18.12 -16.67 2.84
CA PHE A 919 -18.86 -15.53 3.36
C PHE A 919 -19.40 -14.59 2.27
N GLU A 920 -18.86 -14.67 1.05
CA GLU A 920 -19.38 -13.99 -0.15
C GLU A 920 -20.79 -14.49 -0.49
#